data_AF-A0A967LYE0-F1
#
_entry.id   AF-A0A967LYE0-F1
#
_cell.length_a   1.000
_cell.length_b   1.000
_cell.length_c   1.000
_cell.angle_alpha   90.00
_cell.angle_beta   90.00
_cell.angle_gamma   90.00
#
_symmetry.space_group_name_H-M   'P 1'
#
loop_
_entity.id
_entity.type
_entity.pdbx_description
1 polymer ?
#
loop_
_entity_poly.entity_id
_entity_poly.type
_entity_poly.pdbx_seq_one_letter_code
_entity_poly.pdbx_strand_id
1 'polypeptide(L)'
;HLSSHGDGVGAFNYGWLYDLRPHINRTSTYASIDRILNRCSRQVEEQLGLPSFFRDTLRPSPLRPWQSYLPDHPALGGEVSALAGMLGFSLVTTHDGRPLWGTPYDKPENVNWEYLEQQGRLISGLVLKLTQEPELVSNRLPLKGFSTLSGRANFIRQGELFPDQPAPGTLILTYQGPSLFYTMVDTAGLFHVRGLADRKHTAHKAILEGFRFNTKSGEIIWAIDKALTGKDAYRVKMRRRFMETDLVMFACRVTTLFALLEPRTFSYLTKIKLIDGRSEARPLRYWWSRIDTRSSTIANIFLEPITPFKLTLSDTVLKRKLVLLNSKSSKPEGSGYRVENWPIIPATEYLVARDMWNLLQPRIANLENHGINNERIRSLQREGIESLENAEQALAGFQYDRFMEESRTSWALASRIYNDVERTQKDVLFGVLFYIALFVPFSYCLERLLFAFVDIHKRIIAFLLILGVVIGLIYSVHPAFQLTYSPVVVILAFFILGLSVIVALIITGRFEQEMVLLQQRARQMKGTEISRTKAFAAAFVLGVSNLRRRPIRTVLTCVTLIILTFTIMSFTSVKSMRHRGRLRLKEQSPYQGLLLKILNWDSLPPEALDTVENKFQGQAVVVPRVWLEAKDRTKATIVPIHLDGKEVLARGVVGLNYREPQVSQLEKILSCGRWFRKDERQVVLLSDRLARSLGISLKQPEKATISFWGMDFQVVGCFRGEELETHVDLDGEPLTPVIFPSEAVMEVTEVEMEAIEAGEDVQAFQSRYQHIPGDLTVLMPYQTLMSFGGALKALAIKPTSPEATRTIARNLVDRFGLTLFTGEREGTFMYSASDALSYSGVPNILIPMLISVLIVLNTMIGSVYERKREIGVYTSVGLAPFHVSFLFIAEALAFAVLSVVLGYLLAQTCAGLFAATSLWQGITVNYSSLAGVAAMILVIMVVLISVIYPSRVAAAIAIPDVTRAWTLPEPEGSEMKITLPFLLKYTEQLGVGGYLREYYRGHQDVSHGIFTTDDISLEFYCPHGEIPGLTGPSHCENDCIQLKSRVWLAPFDFGVKQFVHLIFTPSAEEPDHYLEIQVRLLREAGEANAWKRINKAFLNDLRKQLLIWRSLDDEAQRYFTRLLATEFASEELTAMSWL
;
A
#
# COMPACT_ATOMS: atom_id res chain seq x y z
N HIS A 1 38.76 19.35 -17.21
CA HIS A 1 39.01 18.26 -16.26
C HIS A 1 40.46 17.88 -16.50
N LEU A 2 41.35 18.13 -15.56
CA LEU A 2 42.75 17.76 -15.73
C LEU A 2 42.95 16.37 -15.11
N SER A 3 43.35 15.38 -15.92
CA SER A 3 44.02 14.15 -15.49
C SER A 3 44.26 13.26 -16.72
N SER A 4 45.44 12.67 -16.78
CA SER A 4 45.83 11.65 -17.78
C SER A 4 46.67 10.57 -17.11
N HIS A 5 46.34 10.26 -15.86
CA HIS A 5 46.90 9.10 -15.18
C HIS A 5 46.00 7.85 -15.27
N GLY A 6 45.08 7.78 -16.24
CA GLY A 6 44.38 6.52 -16.57
C GLY A 6 45.28 5.46 -17.22
N ASP A 7 44.69 4.36 -17.68
CA ASP A 7 45.42 3.19 -18.21
C ASP A 7 45.15 2.89 -19.69
N GLY A 8 44.46 3.80 -20.38
CA GLY A 8 44.17 3.69 -21.80
C GLY A 8 43.12 4.68 -22.30
N VAL A 9 42.62 4.43 -23.51
CA VAL A 9 41.50 5.17 -24.12
C VAL A 9 40.45 4.16 -24.58
N GLY A 10 39.20 4.37 -24.20
CA GLY A 10 38.06 3.55 -24.62
C GLY A 10 37.02 4.35 -25.38
N ALA A 11 36.23 3.68 -26.21
CA ALA A 11 35.08 4.26 -26.90
C ALA A 11 33.77 3.93 -26.16
N PHE A 12 32.99 4.95 -25.79
CA PHE A 12 31.79 4.80 -24.96
C PHE A 12 30.55 5.41 -25.62
N ASN A 13 29.48 4.63 -25.67
CA ASN A 13 28.12 5.03 -26.08
C ASN A 13 27.11 5.04 -24.91
N TYR A 14 27.57 4.62 -23.72
CA TYR A 14 26.92 4.70 -22.43
C TYR A 14 27.74 5.61 -21.52
N GLY A 15 27.08 6.24 -20.55
CA GLY A 15 27.69 7.07 -19.52
C GLY A 15 26.66 7.35 -18.42
N TRP A 16 26.87 8.42 -17.66
CA TRP A 16 26.01 8.78 -16.54
C TRP A 16 25.07 9.95 -16.85
N LEU A 17 25.07 10.43 -18.11
CA LEU A 17 24.16 11.50 -18.48
C LEU A 17 22.71 11.01 -18.51
N TYR A 18 22.39 9.81 -19.00
CA TYR A 18 21.01 9.29 -18.99
C TYR A 18 20.88 7.98 -18.21
N ASP A 19 19.91 7.92 -17.31
CA ASP A 19 19.54 6.67 -16.65
C ASP A 19 18.55 5.88 -17.53
N LEU A 20 19.13 4.97 -18.33
CA LEU A 20 18.40 4.18 -19.32
C LEU A 20 17.76 2.94 -18.69
N ARG A 21 16.59 2.55 -19.20
CA ARG A 21 15.92 1.31 -18.79
C ARG A 21 16.80 0.09 -19.13
N PRO A 22 16.83 -0.95 -18.28
CA PRO A 22 17.72 -2.11 -18.47
C PRO A 22 17.57 -2.84 -19.81
N HIS A 23 16.38 -2.84 -20.41
CA HIS A 23 16.14 -3.46 -21.72
C HIS A 23 16.71 -2.66 -22.91
N ILE A 24 17.16 -1.41 -22.70
CA ILE A 24 17.80 -0.59 -23.74
C ILE A 24 19.25 -1.04 -23.91
N ASN A 25 19.42 -2.10 -24.69
CA ASN A 25 20.72 -2.66 -25.05
C ASN A 25 21.19 -2.12 -26.43
N ARG A 26 22.31 -1.40 -26.43
CA ARG A 26 22.94 -0.79 -27.61
C ARG A 26 24.13 -1.61 -28.13
N THR A 27 24.56 -2.66 -27.44
CA THR A 27 25.78 -3.42 -27.77
C THR A 27 25.74 -4.01 -29.18
N SER A 28 24.59 -4.56 -29.59
CA SER A 28 24.43 -5.15 -30.94
C SER A 28 24.49 -4.11 -32.07
N THR A 29 24.10 -2.87 -31.78
CA THR A 29 24.12 -1.74 -32.72
C THR A 29 25.56 -1.26 -32.99
N TYR A 30 26.41 -1.28 -31.96
CA TYR A 30 27.80 -0.81 -32.03
C TYR A 30 28.80 -1.92 -32.38
N ALA A 31 28.35 -3.17 -32.54
CA ALA A 31 29.21 -4.32 -32.79
C ALA A 31 30.14 -4.17 -34.02
N SER A 32 29.66 -3.56 -35.11
CA SER A 32 30.48 -3.32 -36.31
C SER A 32 31.54 -2.25 -36.05
N ILE A 33 31.14 -1.12 -35.45
CA ILE A 33 32.04 -0.01 -35.08
C ILE A 33 33.14 -0.51 -34.16
N ASP A 34 32.77 -1.29 -33.16
CA ASP A 34 33.71 -1.90 -32.22
C ASP A 34 34.79 -2.75 -32.90
N ARG A 35 34.39 -3.63 -33.85
CA ARG A 35 35.34 -4.46 -34.60
C ARG A 35 36.29 -3.60 -35.44
N ILE A 36 35.79 -2.52 -36.02
CA ILE A 36 36.59 -1.59 -36.84
C ILE A 36 37.56 -0.83 -35.94
N LEU A 37 37.08 -0.25 -34.83
CA LEU A 37 37.91 0.47 -33.86
C LEU A 37 39.06 -0.38 -33.35
N ASN A 38 38.80 -1.62 -32.93
CA ASN A 38 39.83 -2.54 -32.46
C ASN A 38 40.86 -2.92 -33.56
N ARG A 39 40.44 -2.97 -34.82
CA ARG A 39 41.33 -3.25 -35.96
C ARG A 39 42.20 -2.03 -36.28
N CYS A 40 41.58 -0.86 -36.38
CA CYS A 40 42.27 0.40 -36.68
C CYS A 40 43.21 0.80 -35.53
N SER A 41 42.81 0.60 -34.27
CA SER A 41 43.65 0.93 -33.12
C SER A 41 44.95 0.12 -33.13
N ARG A 42 44.89 -1.20 -33.36
CA ARG A 42 46.08 -2.06 -33.46
C ARG A 42 47.02 -1.60 -34.57
N GLN A 43 46.49 -1.26 -35.74
CA GLN A 43 47.30 -0.76 -36.85
C GLN A 43 47.98 0.58 -36.50
N VAL A 44 47.26 1.49 -35.85
CA VAL A 44 47.81 2.79 -35.43
C VAL A 44 48.85 2.62 -34.32
N GLU A 45 48.60 1.75 -33.35
CA GLU A 45 49.53 1.40 -32.27
C GLU A 45 50.83 0.81 -32.84
N GLU A 46 50.74 -0.15 -33.78
CA GLU A 46 51.88 -0.73 -34.49
C GLU A 46 52.66 0.32 -35.30
N GLN A 47 51.96 1.20 -36.03
CA GLN A 47 52.58 2.24 -36.85
C GLN A 47 53.31 3.30 -36.03
N LEU A 48 52.76 3.66 -34.87
CA LEU A 48 53.31 4.69 -33.99
C LEU A 48 54.26 4.13 -32.92
N GLY A 49 54.46 2.82 -32.86
CA GLY A 49 55.25 2.16 -31.83
C GLY A 49 54.70 2.35 -30.42
N LEU A 50 53.38 2.52 -30.28
CA LEU A 50 52.72 2.72 -29.00
C LEU A 50 52.38 1.35 -28.38
N PRO A 51 52.44 1.21 -27.03
CA PRO A 51 51.86 0.06 -26.36
C PRO A 51 50.33 0.02 -26.56
N SER A 52 49.71 -1.13 -26.27
CA SER A 52 48.26 -1.30 -26.43
C SER A 52 47.48 -0.43 -25.45
N PHE A 53 47.07 0.75 -25.92
CA PHE A 53 46.39 1.80 -25.19
C PHE A 53 44.88 1.75 -25.37
N PHE A 54 44.42 1.32 -26.54
CA PHE A 54 43.00 1.25 -26.83
C PHE A 54 42.34 0.10 -26.06
N ARG A 55 41.27 0.41 -25.32
CA ARG A 55 40.48 -0.57 -24.58
C ARG A 55 39.18 -0.86 -25.32
N ASP A 56 38.88 -2.14 -25.50
CA ASP A 56 37.57 -2.59 -26.01
C ASP A 56 36.49 -2.35 -24.94
N THR A 57 35.66 -1.33 -25.17
CA THR A 57 34.63 -0.86 -24.22
C THR A 57 33.23 -0.83 -24.81
N LEU A 58 33.07 -0.96 -26.14
CA LEU A 58 31.76 -0.95 -26.81
C LEU A 58 31.03 -2.30 -26.72
N ARG A 59 31.74 -3.37 -26.32
CA ARG A 59 31.17 -4.68 -26.01
C ARG A 59 31.38 -5.06 -24.55
N PRO A 60 30.66 -4.41 -23.61
CA PRO A 60 30.75 -4.77 -22.20
C PRO A 60 30.31 -6.23 -21.99
N SER A 61 30.99 -6.92 -21.09
CA SER A 61 30.65 -8.29 -20.69
C SER A 61 30.17 -8.33 -19.24
N PRO A 62 29.49 -9.39 -18.78
CA PRO A 62 29.15 -9.54 -17.36
C PRO A 62 30.37 -9.50 -16.44
N LEU A 63 31.55 -9.86 -16.95
CA LEU A 63 32.82 -9.89 -16.22
C LEU A 63 33.60 -8.57 -16.30
N ARG A 64 33.23 -7.65 -17.19
CA ARG A 64 33.80 -6.30 -17.33
C ARG A 64 32.70 -5.37 -17.85
N PRO A 65 31.85 -4.85 -16.96
CA PRO A 65 30.81 -3.90 -17.32
C PRO A 65 31.45 -2.57 -17.71
N TRP A 66 30.83 -1.79 -18.60
CA TRP A 66 31.42 -0.53 -19.07
C TRP A 66 31.64 0.48 -17.92
N GLN A 67 30.84 0.39 -16.85
CA GLN A 67 30.93 1.25 -15.68
C GLN A 67 32.27 1.10 -14.94
N SER A 68 32.92 -0.07 -14.98
CA SER A 68 34.18 -0.29 -14.26
C SER A 68 35.32 0.59 -14.78
N TYR A 69 35.23 1.02 -16.04
CA TYR A 69 36.25 1.84 -16.70
C TYR A 69 36.21 3.32 -16.32
N LEU A 70 35.10 3.80 -15.73
CA LEU A 70 34.86 5.23 -15.55
C LEU A 70 34.41 5.50 -14.10
N PRO A 71 35.34 5.38 -13.12
CA PRO A 71 35.02 5.54 -11.70
C PRO A 71 34.56 6.95 -11.32
N ASP A 72 34.85 7.95 -12.15
CA ASP A 72 34.50 9.35 -11.95
C ASP A 72 33.11 9.74 -12.49
N HIS A 73 32.36 8.77 -13.03
CA HIS A 73 30.98 8.91 -13.50
C HIS A 73 30.72 10.10 -14.47
N PRO A 74 31.47 10.25 -15.59
CA PRO A 74 31.35 11.40 -16.46
C PRO A 74 30.08 11.38 -17.33
N ALA A 75 29.59 12.57 -17.68
CA ALA A 75 28.58 12.74 -18.73
C ALA A 75 29.25 12.73 -20.11
N LEU A 76 28.78 11.89 -21.02
CA LEU A 76 29.46 11.67 -22.31
C LEU A 76 28.59 12.11 -23.50
N GLY A 77 29.23 12.77 -24.48
CA GLY A 77 28.55 13.23 -25.70
C GLY A 77 28.00 12.08 -26.57
N GLY A 78 28.66 10.93 -26.57
CA GLY A 78 28.20 9.73 -27.26
C GLY A 78 26.81 9.27 -26.83
N GLU A 79 26.44 9.50 -25.56
CA GLU A 79 25.11 9.17 -25.05
C GLU A 79 24.01 9.97 -25.75
N VAL A 80 24.27 11.26 -26.02
CA VAL A 80 23.33 12.19 -26.67
C VAL A 80 23.11 11.78 -28.13
N SER A 81 24.19 11.51 -28.86
CA SER A 81 24.10 11.04 -30.26
C SER A 81 23.36 9.71 -30.37
N ALA A 82 23.69 8.75 -29.49
CA ALA A 82 23.01 7.47 -29.42
C ALA A 82 21.51 7.64 -29.10
N LEU A 83 21.16 8.53 -28.17
CA LEU A 83 19.77 8.86 -27.86
C LEU A 83 19.05 9.53 -29.05
N ALA A 84 19.76 10.30 -29.88
CA ALA A 84 19.24 10.90 -31.11
C ALA A 84 19.01 9.89 -32.24
N GLY A 85 19.41 8.62 -32.06
CA GLY A 85 19.36 7.58 -33.08
C GLY A 85 20.50 7.66 -34.08
N MET A 86 21.60 8.31 -33.72
CA MET A 86 22.83 8.39 -34.52
C MET A 86 23.92 7.51 -33.88
N LEU A 87 24.79 6.95 -34.71
CA LEU A 87 25.98 6.24 -34.22
C LEU A 87 27.00 7.27 -33.75
N GLY A 88 27.14 7.40 -32.44
CA GLY A 88 28.10 8.31 -31.82
C GLY A 88 28.67 7.71 -30.55
N PHE A 89 29.95 7.93 -30.33
CA PHE A 89 30.67 7.47 -29.16
C PHE A 89 31.65 8.56 -28.72
N SER A 90 32.00 8.56 -27.43
CA SER A 90 33.04 9.41 -26.86
C SER A 90 34.30 8.58 -26.66
N LEU A 91 35.45 9.11 -27.08
CA LEU A 91 36.75 8.56 -26.71
C LEU A 91 37.14 9.15 -25.35
N VAL A 92 37.37 8.29 -24.36
CA VAL A 92 37.56 8.70 -22.96
C VAL A 92 38.73 7.94 -22.36
N THR A 93 39.54 8.62 -21.55
CA THR A 93 40.58 7.99 -20.74
C THR A 93 39.95 6.99 -19.77
N THR A 94 40.43 5.74 -19.76
CA THR A 94 39.92 4.67 -18.89
C THR A 94 40.64 4.62 -17.55
N HIS A 95 39.92 4.17 -16.52
CA HIS A 95 40.38 3.97 -15.15
C HIS A 95 41.09 5.20 -14.55
N ASP A 96 40.53 6.39 -14.78
CA ASP A 96 41.06 7.65 -14.27
C ASP A 96 40.12 8.21 -13.19
N GLY A 97 40.56 8.15 -11.92
CA GLY A 97 39.77 8.56 -10.76
C GLY A 97 39.73 10.07 -10.50
N ARG A 98 40.54 10.88 -11.20
CA ARG A 98 40.55 12.35 -11.15
C ARG A 98 40.40 12.96 -9.74
N PRO A 99 41.23 12.58 -8.75
CA PRO A 99 41.01 12.94 -7.34
C PRO A 99 41.08 14.45 -7.05
N LEU A 100 41.74 15.22 -7.93
CA LEU A 100 41.89 16.66 -7.78
C LEU A 100 40.80 17.46 -8.50
N TRP A 101 39.96 16.81 -9.31
CA TRP A 101 38.96 17.48 -10.12
C TRP A 101 37.95 18.25 -9.25
N GLY A 102 37.67 19.50 -9.64
CA GLY A 102 36.76 20.39 -8.91
C GLY A 102 37.35 20.97 -7.62
N THR A 103 38.62 20.69 -7.32
CA THR A 103 39.36 21.30 -6.20
C THR A 103 40.27 22.43 -6.69
N PRO A 104 40.70 23.36 -5.81
CA PRO A 104 41.73 24.35 -6.16
C PRO A 104 43.10 23.74 -6.56
N TYR A 105 43.27 22.44 -6.35
CA TYR A 105 44.47 21.68 -6.71
C TYR A 105 44.38 21.04 -8.11
N ASP A 106 43.26 21.22 -8.83
CA ASP A 106 43.12 20.83 -10.24
C ASP A 106 43.98 21.75 -11.13
N LYS A 107 45.30 21.53 -11.12
CA LYS A 107 46.31 22.38 -11.78
C LYS A 107 46.98 21.67 -12.95
N PRO A 108 47.40 22.39 -14.01
CA PRO A 108 48.13 21.83 -15.14
C PRO A 108 49.41 21.07 -14.77
N GLU A 109 50.03 21.43 -13.65
CA GLU A 109 51.22 20.78 -13.08
C GLU A 109 50.98 19.32 -12.67
N ASN A 110 49.74 18.96 -12.33
CA ASN A 110 49.35 17.62 -11.88
C ASN A 110 48.88 16.71 -13.04
N VAL A 111 49.11 17.11 -14.29
CA VAL A 111 48.75 16.35 -15.49
C VAL A 111 49.94 15.57 -16.00
N ASN A 112 49.73 14.30 -16.37
CA ASN A 112 50.71 13.53 -17.12
C ASN A 112 50.72 13.96 -18.60
N TRP A 113 51.47 15.01 -18.91
CA TRP A 113 51.54 15.54 -20.27
C TRP A 113 52.10 14.53 -21.27
N GLU A 114 53.06 13.70 -20.86
CA GLU A 114 53.66 12.67 -21.72
C GLU A 114 52.62 11.61 -22.11
N TYR A 115 51.88 11.10 -21.12
CA TYR A 115 50.81 10.13 -21.37
C TYR A 115 49.67 10.74 -22.21
N LEU A 116 49.30 11.98 -21.93
CA LEU A 116 48.29 12.70 -22.70
C LEU A 116 48.72 12.90 -24.16
N GLU A 117 50.00 13.16 -24.42
CA GLU A 117 50.53 13.27 -25.77
C GLU A 117 50.42 11.93 -26.52
N GLN A 118 50.77 10.82 -25.86
CA GLN A 118 50.63 9.48 -26.43
C GLN A 118 49.16 9.15 -26.76
N GLN A 119 48.23 9.46 -25.86
CA GLN A 119 46.80 9.34 -26.11
C GLN A 119 46.35 10.22 -27.28
N GLY A 120 46.85 11.47 -27.36
CA GLY A 120 46.55 12.40 -28.44
C GLY A 120 47.02 11.89 -29.81
N ARG A 121 48.21 11.29 -29.88
CA ARG A 121 48.74 10.65 -31.10
C ARG A 121 47.88 9.46 -31.53
N LEU A 122 47.53 8.58 -30.59
CA LEU A 122 46.63 7.45 -30.84
C LEU A 122 45.28 7.92 -31.39
N ILE A 123 44.63 8.88 -30.72
CA ILE A 123 43.31 9.38 -31.11
C ILE A 123 43.37 10.02 -32.50
N SER A 124 44.38 10.83 -32.77
CA SER A 124 44.56 11.49 -34.07
C SER A 124 44.74 10.47 -35.20
N GLY A 125 45.61 9.47 -34.98
CA GLY A 125 45.83 8.38 -35.93
C GLY A 125 44.57 7.52 -36.13
N LEU A 126 43.84 7.23 -35.05
CA LEU A 126 42.60 6.46 -35.08
C LEU A 126 41.52 7.19 -35.88
N VAL A 127 41.31 8.49 -35.63
CA VAL A 127 40.33 9.30 -36.38
C VAL A 127 40.69 9.33 -37.86
N LEU A 128 41.95 9.60 -38.21
CA LEU A 128 42.41 9.55 -39.60
C LEU A 128 42.13 8.19 -40.26
N LYS A 129 42.45 7.10 -39.56
CA LYS A 129 42.23 5.75 -40.09
C LYS A 129 40.75 5.45 -40.30
N LEU A 130 39.91 5.81 -39.34
CA LEU A 130 38.46 5.63 -39.45
C LEU A 130 37.86 6.38 -40.65
N THR A 131 38.38 7.56 -41.03
CA THR A 131 37.89 8.26 -42.23
C THR A 131 38.19 7.53 -43.54
N GLN A 132 39.11 6.57 -43.52
CA GLN A 132 39.52 5.76 -44.67
C GLN A 132 38.83 4.40 -44.70
N GLU A 133 38.08 4.03 -43.66
CA GLU A 133 37.45 2.70 -43.55
C GLU A 133 36.12 2.65 -44.31
N PRO A 134 36.01 1.85 -45.39
CA PRO A 134 34.77 1.74 -46.17
C PRO A 134 33.66 1.00 -45.40
N GLU A 135 34.01 0.18 -44.41
CA GLU A 135 33.07 -0.61 -43.59
C GLU A 135 32.41 0.20 -42.46
N LEU A 136 32.75 1.49 -42.27
CA LEU A 136 32.29 2.28 -41.12
C LEU A 136 30.76 2.51 -41.10
N VAL A 137 30.09 2.35 -42.24
CA VAL A 137 28.64 2.51 -42.36
C VAL A 137 27.91 1.27 -41.83
N SER A 138 27.17 1.43 -40.73
CA SER A 138 26.28 0.40 -40.19
C SER A 138 24.81 0.76 -40.45
N ASN A 139 24.04 -0.18 -41.00
CA ASN A 139 22.59 -0.04 -41.19
C ASN A 139 21.79 -0.19 -39.88
N ARG A 140 22.44 -0.61 -38.79
CA ARG A 140 21.82 -0.72 -37.47
C ARG A 140 22.05 0.58 -36.71
N LEU A 141 21.00 1.36 -36.54
CA LEU A 141 21.01 2.59 -35.76
C LEU A 141 20.43 2.37 -34.35
N PRO A 142 20.85 3.15 -33.34
CA PRO A 142 20.25 3.11 -32.01
C PRO A 142 18.78 3.53 -32.04
N LEU A 143 18.01 3.09 -31.05
CA LEU A 143 16.64 3.57 -30.87
C LEU A 143 16.64 5.08 -30.57
N LYS A 144 15.79 5.82 -31.29
CA LYS A 144 15.69 7.29 -31.16
C LYS A 144 14.74 7.66 -30.02
N GLY A 145 15.31 8.19 -28.94
CA GLY A 145 14.63 8.70 -27.74
C GLY A 145 14.82 10.19 -27.45
N PHE A 146 15.62 10.90 -28.25
CA PHE A 146 15.88 12.32 -28.06
C PHE A 146 14.61 13.14 -28.20
N SER A 147 14.32 13.91 -27.15
CA SER A 147 13.09 14.67 -26.99
C SER A 147 13.39 16.11 -26.59
N THR A 148 12.45 16.99 -26.93
CA THR A 148 12.44 18.41 -26.60
C THR A 148 11.19 18.73 -25.82
N LEU A 149 11.36 19.45 -24.72
CA LEU A 149 10.27 20.06 -23.96
C LEU A 149 10.29 21.56 -24.23
N SER A 150 9.23 22.07 -24.83
CA SER A 150 8.98 23.50 -24.94
C SER A 150 8.04 23.92 -23.82
N GLY A 151 8.09 25.17 -23.40
CA GLY A 151 7.08 25.66 -22.49
C GLY A 151 6.99 27.16 -22.42
N ARG A 152 5.94 27.64 -21.75
CA ARG A 152 5.76 29.05 -21.44
C ARG A 152 5.85 29.26 -19.93
N ALA A 153 6.56 30.28 -19.51
CA ALA A 153 6.62 30.72 -18.12
C ALA A 153 6.05 32.13 -18.02
N ASN A 154 4.91 32.25 -17.34
CA ASN A 154 4.23 33.51 -17.13
C ASN A 154 4.18 33.86 -15.64
N PHE A 155 4.35 35.13 -15.33
CA PHE A 155 4.26 35.71 -14.00
C PHE A 155 2.81 36.11 -13.68
N ILE A 156 2.32 35.70 -12.52
CA ILE A 156 1.02 36.14 -12.00
C ILE A 156 1.18 37.39 -11.13
N ARG A 157 0.53 38.48 -11.53
CA ARG A 157 0.51 39.72 -10.73
C ARG A 157 -0.40 39.55 -9.51
N GLN A 158 -0.19 40.38 -8.50
CA GLN A 158 -1.04 40.37 -7.31
C GLN A 158 -2.44 40.87 -7.68
N GLY A 159 -3.47 40.11 -7.30
CA GLY A 159 -4.88 40.44 -7.58
C GLY A 159 -5.42 39.97 -8.94
N GLU A 160 -4.57 39.46 -9.83
CA GLU A 160 -5.02 38.89 -11.11
C GLU A 160 -5.37 37.41 -11.00
N LEU A 161 -6.35 36.98 -11.80
CA LEU A 161 -6.81 35.60 -11.85
C LEU A 161 -5.96 34.72 -12.78
N PHE A 162 -5.39 35.32 -13.83
CA PHE A 162 -4.66 34.63 -14.90
C PHE A 162 -3.21 35.15 -15.02
N PRO A 163 -2.24 34.28 -15.32
CA PRO A 163 -0.85 34.68 -15.54
C PRO A 163 -0.63 35.09 -17.00
N ASP A 164 -0.84 36.38 -17.29
CA ASP A 164 -0.73 36.91 -18.66
C ASP A 164 0.62 37.59 -18.95
N GLN A 165 1.42 37.90 -17.92
CA GLN A 165 2.70 38.59 -18.08
C GLN A 165 3.82 37.57 -18.35
N PRO A 166 4.58 37.67 -19.46
CA PRO A 166 5.78 36.84 -19.66
C PRO A 166 6.80 37.00 -18.53
N ALA A 167 7.53 35.92 -18.19
CA ALA A 167 8.55 35.93 -17.15
C ALA A 167 9.99 35.86 -17.68
N PRO A 168 10.48 36.86 -18.44
CA PRO A 168 11.79 36.81 -19.08
C PRO A 168 12.95 36.79 -18.09
N GLY A 169 14.05 36.14 -18.49
CA GLY A 169 15.24 36.01 -17.66
C GLY A 169 15.07 35.07 -16.46
N THR A 170 13.98 34.30 -16.42
CA THR A 170 13.80 33.19 -15.47
C THR A 170 14.66 32.01 -15.92
N LEU A 171 15.47 31.47 -15.01
CA LEU A 171 16.21 30.23 -15.22
C LEU A 171 15.27 29.05 -14.95
N ILE A 172 15.12 28.18 -15.94
CA ILE A 172 14.43 26.90 -15.79
C ILE A 172 15.48 25.80 -15.65
N LEU A 173 15.39 25.09 -14.54
CA LEU A 173 16.21 23.95 -14.18
C LEU A 173 15.38 22.69 -14.38
N THR A 174 15.82 21.79 -15.26
CA THR A 174 15.10 20.54 -15.54
C THR A 174 15.94 19.35 -15.12
N TYR A 175 15.38 18.53 -14.23
CA TYR A 175 15.96 17.27 -13.79
C TYR A 175 15.33 16.10 -14.54
N GLN A 176 16.13 15.13 -14.99
CA GLN A 176 15.62 13.85 -15.46
C GLN A 176 16.51 12.71 -14.94
N GLY A 177 16.15 12.15 -13.78
CA GLY A 177 17.07 11.26 -13.06
C GLY A 177 18.30 12.05 -12.59
N PRO A 178 19.54 11.59 -12.89
CA PRO A 178 20.77 12.32 -12.55
C PRO A 178 21.06 13.52 -13.48
N SER A 179 20.42 13.59 -14.65
CA SER A 179 20.69 14.65 -15.65
C SER A 179 20.14 16.00 -15.20
N LEU A 180 20.90 17.05 -15.47
CA LEU A 180 20.51 18.43 -15.20
C LEU A 180 20.62 19.29 -16.47
N PHE A 181 19.50 19.92 -16.84
CA PHE A 181 19.42 20.79 -18.00
C PHE A 181 19.05 22.20 -17.57
N TYR A 182 19.66 23.20 -18.20
CA TYR A 182 19.42 24.61 -17.95
C TYR A 182 18.89 25.29 -19.21
N THR A 183 17.89 26.14 -19.05
CA THR A 183 17.42 27.02 -20.12
C THR A 183 16.92 28.33 -19.52
N MET A 184 16.90 29.40 -20.30
CA MET A 184 16.37 30.69 -19.87
C MET A 184 15.10 31.02 -20.65
N VAL A 185 14.15 31.64 -19.95
CA VAL A 185 12.92 32.14 -20.53
C VAL A 185 13.20 33.42 -21.32
N ASP A 186 12.76 33.47 -22.56
CA ASP A 186 12.92 34.61 -23.46
C ASP A 186 11.92 35.76 -23.17
N THR A 187 11.98 36.82 -23.97
CA THR A 187 11.09 38.00 -23.86
C THR A 187 9.62 37.70 -24.13
N ALA A 188 9.31 36.63 -24.87
CA ALA A 188 7.95 36.18 -25.14
C ALA A 188 7.43 35.21 -24.06
N GLY A 189 8.25 34.88 -23.06
CA GLY A 189 7.90 33.93 -22.01
C GLY A 189 8.14 32.48 -22.40
N LEU A 190 8.80 32.21 -23.53
CA LEU A 190 9.04 30.85 -24.03
C LEU A 190 10.39 30.31 -23.55
N PHE A 191 10.46 29.00 -23.34
CA PHE A 191 11.70 28.28 -23.09
C PHE A 191 11.71 26.93 -23.81
N HIS A 192 12.92 26.43 -24.09
CA HIS A 192 13.13 25.13 -24.71
C HIS A 192 14.21 24.34 -23.98
N VAL A 193 13.89 23.11 -23.60
CA VAL A 193 14.81 22.12 -23.03
C VAL A 193 14.99 21.02 -24.06
N ARG A 194 16.19 20.93 -24.64
CA ARG A 194 16.55 19.93 -25.66
C ARG A 194 17.43 18.85 -25.03
N GLY A 195 17.31 17.63 -25.54
CA GLY A 195 18.12 16.51 -25.07
C GLY A 195 17.51 15.74 -23.91
N LEU A 196 16.20 15.79 -23.71
CA LEU A 196 15.53 14.90 -22.76
C LEU A 196 15.38 13.51 -23.38
N ALA A 197 15.40 12.46 -22.55
CA ALA A 197 15.03 11.12 -22.96
C ALA A 197 13.51 10.93 -22.91
N ASP A 198 12.95 10.21 -23.87
CA ASP A 198 11.54 9.82 -23.83
C ASP A 198 11.25 8.73 -22.78
N ARG A 199 9.96 8.51 -22.51
CA ARG A 199 9.47 7.49 -21.57
C ARG A 199 9.91 6.06 -21.91
N LYS A 200 10.21 5.76 -23.18
CA LYS A 200 10.65 4.43 -23.60
C LYS A 200 12.10 4.19 -23.20
N HIS A 201 12.92 5.24 -23.14
CA HIS A 201 14.33 5.14 -22.78
C HIS A 201 14.59 5.28 -21.29
N THR A 202 13.81 6.09 -20.57
CA THR A 202 13.97 6.29 -19.12
C THR A 202 12.64 6.20 -18.38
N ALA A 203 12.68 5.78 -17.11
CA ALA A 203 11.52 5.82 -16.22
C ALA A 203 11.29 7.22 -15.61
N HIS A 204 12.32 8.08 -15.63
CA HIS A 204 12.29 9.38 -14.98
C HIS A 204 11.49 10.42 -15.77
N LYS A 205 10.69 11.21 -15.06
CA LYS A 205 10.01 12.39 -15.62
C LYS A 205 10.98 13.57 -15.69
N ALA A 206 10.68 14.55 -16.54
CA ALA A 206 11.34 15.85 -16.51
C ALA A 206 10.71 16.68 -15.38
N ILE A 207 11.47 16.96 -14.32
CA ILE A 207 11.04 17.77 -13.17
C ILE A 207 11.60 19.18 -13.35
N LEU A 208 10.72 20.17 -13.46
CA LEU A 208 11.06 21.57 -13.70
C LEU A 208 11.04 22.36 -12.40
N GLU A 209 12.11 23.09 -12.15
CA GLU A 209 12.17 24.19 -11.18
C GLU A 209 12.46 25.49 -11.94
N GLY A 210 11.94 26.61 -11.47
CA GLY A 210 12.06 27.90 -12.15
C GLY A 210 12.37 29.00 -11.16
N PHE A 211 13.41 29.78 -11.43
CA PHE A 211 13.87 30.85 -10.54
C PHE A 211 14.25 32.12 -11.32
N ARG A 212 13.73 33.26 -10.88
CA ARG A 212 14.22 34.57 -11.33
C ARG A 212 15.08 35.19 -10.24
N PHE A 213 16.24 35.70 -10.63
CA PHE A 213 17.20 36.33 -9.74
C PHE A 213 17.14 37.86 -9.84
N ASN A 214 17.36 38.53 -8.72
CA ASN A 214 17.65 39.96 -8.69
C ASN A 214 19.04 40.23 -9.28
N THR A 215 19.15 41.15 -10.23
CA THR A 215 20.40 41.42 -10.95
C THR A 215 21.49 42.07 -10.09
N LYS A 216 21.13 42.69 -8.95
CA LYS A 216 22.08 43.33 -8.04
C LYS A 216 22.42 42.45 -6.84
N SER A 217 21.40 41.88 -6.19
CA SER A 217 21.61 41.09 -4.96
C SER A 217 21.83 39.60 -5.20
N GLY A 218 21.46 39.08 -6.37
CA GLY A 218 21.48 37.63 -6.64
C GLY A 218 20.38 36.84 -5.91
N GLU A 219 19.49 37.51 -5.17
CA GLU A 219 18.38 36.84 -4.47
C GLU A 219 17.34 36.28 -5.46
N ILE A 220 16.75 35.14 -5.12
CA ILE A 220 15.58 34.63 -5.84
C ILE A 220 14.38 35.52 -5.50
N ILE A 221 13.80 36.12 -6.54
CA ILE A 221 12.62 36.98 -6.42
C ILE A 221 11.35 36.27 -6.90
N TRP A 222 11.43 35.38 -7.90
CA TRP A 222 10.28 34.61 -8.39
C TRP A 222 10.56 33.12 -8.40
N ALA A 223 9.52 32.33 -8.12
CA ALA A 223 9.54 30.86 -8.19
C ALA A 223 8.25 30.34 -8.84
N ILE A 224 8.23 29.06 -9.23
CA ILE A 224 7.03 28.39 -9.77
C ILE A 224 5.95 28.29 -8.68
N ASP A 225 4.71 28.67 -8.98
CA ASP A 225 3.56 28.41 -8.12
C ASP A 225 3.13 26.95 -8.30
N LYS A 226 3.31 26.15 -7.25
CA LYS A 226 3.00 24.71 -7.31
C LYS A 226 1.52 24.42 -7.54
N ALA A 227 0.62 25.24 -6.98
CA ALA A 227 -0.83 25.00 -7.04
C ALA A 227 -1.40 25.38 -8.40
N LEU A 228 -1.03 26.56 -8.92
CA LEU A 228 -1.53 27.05 -10.21
C LEU A 228 -0.89 26.32 -11.40
N THR A 229 0.39 25.94 -11.29
CA THR A 229 1.07 25.16 -12.34
C THR A 229 0.53 23.74 -12.42
N GLY A 230 0.26 23.11 -11.27
CA GLY A 230 -0.22 21.72 -11.22
C GLY A 230 0.89 20.68 -11.42
N LYS A 231 0.70 19.49 -10.86
CA LYS A 231 1.73 18.43 -10.77
C LYS A 231 2.26 17.98 -12.13
N ASP A 232 1.40 17.84 -13.12
CA ASP A 232 1.78 17.29 -14.44
C ASP A 232 2.55 18.29 -15.30
N ALA A 233 2.44 19.58 -15.03
CA ALA A 233 3.12 20.63 -15.79
C ALA A 233 4.57 20.84 -15.33
N TYR A 234 4.86 20.71 -14.02
CA TYR A 234 6.25 20.75 -13.54
C TYR A 234 6.89 19.35 -13.41
N ARG A 235 6.13 18.26 -13.53
CA ARG A 235 6.64 16.87 -13.62
C ARG A 235 6.21 16.24 -14.94
N VAL A 236 6.81 16.72 -16.03
CA VAL A 236 6.39 16.36 -17.37
C VAL A 236 6.87 14.95 -17.72
N LYS A 237 5.91 14.08 -18.07
CA LYS A 237 6.20 12.76 -18.62
C LYS A 237 6.44 12.88 -20.13
N MET A 238 7.65 12.57 -20.59
CA MET A 238 8.04 12.66 -22.00
C MET A 238 7.41 11.55 -22.85
N ARG A 239 6.09 11.64 -23.09
CA ARG A 239 5.31 10.66 -23.88
C ARG A 239 5.57 10.77 -25.38
N ARG A 240 5.95 11.97 -25.83
CA ARG A 240 6.24 12.31 -27.22
C ARG A 240 7.62 12.95 -27.29
N ARG A 241 8.20 12.97 -28.49
CA ARG A 241 9.49 13.64 -28.75
C ARG A 241 9.40 15.16 -28.64
N PHE A 242 8.22 15.72 -28.83
CA PHE A 242 7.93 17.13 -28.59
C PHE A 242 6.81 17.18 -27.57
N MET A 243 7.11 17.76 -26.41
CA MET A 243 6.16 18.00 -25.34
C MET A 243 6.10 19.50 -25.08
N GLU A 244 4.95 19.93 -24.56
CA GLU A 244 4.73 21.31 -24.14
C GLU A 244 4.30 21.35 -22.69
N THR A 245 4.64 22.42 -21.98
CA THR A 245 4.19 22.68 -20.61
C THR A 245 4.08 24.17 -20.32
N ASP A 246 3.20 24.54 -19.41
CA ASP A 246 3.05 25.91 -18.94
C ASP A 246 3.40 26.00 -17.45
N LEU A 247 4.19 27.01 -17.11
CA LEU A 247 4.64 27.29 -15.75
C LEU A 247 4.08 28.65 -15.31
N VAL A 248 3.52 28.67 -14.11
CA VAL A 248 3.04 29.91 -13.49
C VAL A 248 4.06 30.33 -12.44
N MET A 249 4.58 31.55 -12.55
CA MET A 249 5.58 32.13 -11.65
C MET A 249 4.92 33.13 -10.71
N PHE A 250 5.36 33.18 -9.45
CA PHE A 250 4.88 34.16 -8.47
C PHE A 250 6.04 34.85 -7.75
N ALA A 251 5.78 36.03 -7.18
CA ALA A 251 6.77 36.75 -6.39
C ALA A 251 6.93 36.13 -5.00
N CYS A 252 8.16 35.85 -4.62
CA CYS A 252 8.46 35.08 -3.41
C CYS A 252 9.71 35.59 -2.67
N ARG A 253 9.83 35.15 -1.43
CA ARG A 253 11.07 35.11 -0.64
C ARG A 253 11.38 33.67 -0.29
N VAL A 254 12.63 33.40 0.06
CA VAL A 254 13.12 32.06 0.40
C VAL A 254 13.41 31.93 1.89
N THR A 255 13.04 30.78 2.46
CA THR A 255 13.52 30.32 3.77
C THR A 255 14.23 28.97 3.59
N THR A 256 15.45 28.84 4.10
CA THR A 256 16.23 27.60 4.07
C THR A 256 16.17 26.84 5.40
N LEU A 257 15.97 25.52 5.31
CA LEU A 257 15.97 24.55 6.41
C LEU A 257 17.16 23.60 6.28
N PHE A 258 17.69 23.13 7.42
CA PHE A 258 18.82 22.21 7.49
C PHE A 258 18.50 20.96 8.32
N ALA A 259 19.40 19.97 8.26
CA ALA A 259 19.34 18.74 9.07
C ALA A 259 17.99 17.99 8.95
N LEU A 260 17.51 17.80 7.72
CA LEU A 260 16.22 17.15 7.44
C LEU A 260 16.28 15.60 7.49
N LEU A 261 16.94 15.07 8.52
CA LEU A 261 17.00 13.64 8.82
C LEU A 261 16.17 13.33 10.06
N GLU A 262 15.44 12.23 10.03
CA GLU A 262 14.73 11.74 11.21
C GLU A 262 15.76 11.27 12.28
N PRO A 263 15.71 11.78 13.51
CA PRO A 263 16.80 11.61 14.49
C PRO A 263 16.96 10.18 15.03
N ARG A 264 16.02 9.27 14.74
CA ARG A 264 15.99 7.89 15.23
C ARG A 264 16.32 6.89 14.13
N THR A 265 15.88 7.12 12.90
CA THR A 265 16.09 6.21 11.76
C THR A 265 17.07 6.74 10.73
N PHE A 266 17.50 8.01 10.84
CA PHE A 266 18.29 8.72 9.84
C PHE A 266 17.65 8.74 8.44
N SER A 267 16.34 8.55 8.36
CA SER A 267 15.60 8.61 7.11
C SER A 267 15.43 10.06 6.66
N TYR A 268 15.61 10.32 5.36
CA TYR A 268 15.37 11.64 4.78
C TYR A 268 13.89 12.03 4.89
N LEU A 269 13.63 13.26 5.37
CA LEU A 269 12.27 13.77 5.50
C LEU A 269 11.78 14.34 4.15
N THR A 270 10.91 13.59 3.46
CA THR A 270 10.44 13.94 2.10
C THR A 270 9.00 14.46 2.05
N LYS A 271 8.24 14.37 3.16
CA LYS A 271 6.80 14.70 3.25
C LYS A 271 6.55 16.05 3.86
N ILE A 272 6.59 17.08 3.02
CA ILE A 272 6.30 18.45 3.42
C ILE A 272 4.79 18.76 3.41
N LYS A 273 4.31 19.39 4.48
CA LYS A 273 3.00 20.07 4.52
C LYS A 273 3.21 21.49 5.06
N LEU A 274 3.06 22.47 4.17
CA LEU A 274 3.06 23.89 4.50
C LEU A 274 1.66 24.35 4.93
N ILE A 275 1.63 25.21 5.93
CA ILE A 275 0.41 25.80 6.51
C ILE A 275 0.64 27.31 6.64
N ASP A 276 -0.28 28.13 6.17
CA ASP A 276 -0.27 29.59 6.40
C ASP A 276 -0.70 29.87 7.85
N GLY A 277 0.17 30.54 8.61
CA GLY A 277 -0.05 30.80 10.03
C GLY A 277 -1.18 31.80 10.32
N ARG A 278 -1.76 32.46 9.31
CA ARG A 278 -2.91 33.37 9.46
C ARG A 278 -4.24 32.65 9.31
N SER A 279 -4.34 31.74 8.35
CA SER A 279 -5.58 31.05 7.99
C SER A 279 -5.65 29.60 8.47
N GLU A 280 -4.53 29.05 8.98
CA GLU A 280 -4.35 27.63 9.31
C GLU A 280 -4.67 26.68 8.13
N ALA A 281 -4.66 27.21 6.91
CA ALA A 281 -4.90 26.49 5.67
C ALA A 281 -3.60 26.35 4.87
N ARG A 282 -3.65 25.68 3.71
CA ARG A 282 -2.51 25.65 2.79
C ARG A 282 -2.25 27.07 2.27
N PRO A 283 -1.00 27.55 2.17
CA PRO A 283 -0.70 28.84 1.56
C PRO A 283 -1.26 28.90 0.14
N LEU A 284 -1.73 30.08 -0.28
CA LEU A 284 -2.32 30.29 -1.60
C LEU A 284 -1.28 30.03 -2.70
N ARG A 285 -0.09 30.60 -2.54
CA ARG A 285 1.05 30.48 -3.47
C ARG A 285 2.28 30.01 -2.72
N TYR A 286 2.93 28.96 -3.22
CA TYR A 286 4.11 28.39 -2.58
C TYR A 286 4.91 27.52 -3.55
N TRP A 287 6.19 27.35 -3.22
CA TRP A 287 7.09 26.36 -3.82
C TRP A 287 7.99 25.75 -2.75
N TRP A 288 8.61 24.62 -3.06
CA TRP A 288 9.75 24.10 -2.32
C TRP A 288 10.68 23.36 -3.28
N SER A 289 11.98 23.41 -3.00
CA SER A 289 13.03 22.75 -3.80
C SER A 289 13.78 21.72 -2.94
N ARG A 290 14.48 20.79 -3.59
CA ARG A 290 15.37 19.76 -3.01
C ARG A 290 14.73 18.67 -2.16
N ILE A 291 13.47 18.82 -1.72
CA ILE A 291 12.76 17.75 -1.00
C ILE A 291 12.44 16.56 -1.92
N ASP A 292 12.20 16.83 -3.21
CA ASP A 292 11.84 15.80 -4.19
C ASP A 292 13.04 14.92 -4.60
N THR A 293 14.28 15.30 -4.27
CA THR A 293 15.49 14.49 -4.55
C THR A 293 15.67 13.31 -3.59
N ARG A 294 14.96 13.30 -2.45
CA ARG A 294 14.91 12.22 -1.43
C ARG A 294 16.21 11.85 -0.72
N SER A 295 17.29 12.53 -1.05
CA SER A 295 18.60 12.41 -0.40
C SER A 295 19.12 13.76 0.08
N SER A 296 18.25 14.77 0.19
CA SER A 296 18.63 16.11 0.64
C SER A 296 18.42 16.27 2.14
N THR A 297 19.44 16.74 2.84
CA THR A 297 19.37 17.19 4.24
C THR A 297 19.03 18.68 4.34
N ILE A 298 18.79 19.35 3.21
CA ILE A 298 18.49 20.78 3.07
C ILE A 298 17.24 20.98 2.20
N ALA A 299 16.38 21.92 2.59
CA ALA A 299 15.23 22.33 1.76
C ALA A 299 15.07 23.84 1.73
N ASN A 300 14.61 24.34 0.59
CA ASN A 300 14.23 25.74 0.41
C ASN A 300 12.72 25.84 0.25
N ILE A 301 12.10 26.75 1.00
CA ILE A 301 10.67 27.06 0.95
C ILE A 301 10.51 28.45 0.36
N PHE A 302 9.62 28.58 -0.62
CA PHE A 302 9.33 29.85 -1.27
C PHE A 302 7.86 30.21 -1.04
N LEU A 303 7.64 31.40 -0.51
CA LEU A 303 6.31 31.93 -0.19
C LEU A 303 6.26 33.42 -0.49
N GLU A 304 5.05 33.96 -0.56
CA GLU A 304 4.85 35.41 -0.63
C GLU A 304 5.45 36.09 0.61
N PRO A 305 6.10 37.27 0.47
CA PRO A 305 6.95 37.86 1.51
C PRO A 305 6.29 37.99 2.90
N ILE A 306 5.01 38.35 2.94
CA ILE A 306 4.28 38.67 4.18
C ILE A 306 3.71 37.40 4.84
N THR A 307 3.73 36.25 4.16
CA THR A 307 3.04 35.03 4.62
C THR A 307 3.84 34.34 5.72
N PRO A 308 3.34 34.30 6.99
CA PRO A 308 3.92 33.45 8.01
C PRO A 308 3.59 32.00 7.69
N PHE A 309 4.56 31.10 7.83
CA PHE A 309 4.34 29.68 7.58
C PHE A 309 4.61 28.83 8.81
N LYS A 310 3.82 27.79 8.93
CA LYS A 310 4.08 26.62 9.77
C LYS A 310 4.35 25.45 8.86
N LEU A 311 5.08 24.48 9.37
CA LEU A 311 5.54 23.35 8.58
C LEU A 311 5.49 22.05 9.36
N THR A 312 5.08 20.99 8.67
CA THR A 312 5.38 19.64 9.13
C THR A 312 6.16 18.87 8.06
N LEU A 313 7.14 18.09 8.51
CA LEU A 313 7.92 17.18 7.67
C LEU A 313 7.86 15.75 8.24
N SER A 314 7.95 14.76 7.36
CA SER A 314 8.00 13.34 7.72
C SER A 314 8.71 12.55 6.63
N ASP A 315 9.15 11.33 6.95
CA ASP A 315 9.58 10.32 5.99
C ASP A 315 8.38 9.51 5.45
N THR A 316 7.30 9.43 6.21
CA THR A 316 6.09 8.64 5.91
C THR A 316 4.83 9.51 5.83
N VAL A 317 3.82 9.05 5.10
CA VAL A 317 2.54 9.78 4.94
C VAL A 317 1.71 9.78 6.24
N LEU A 318 1.83 8.71 7.04
CA LEU A 318 0.96 8.45 8.19
C LEU A 318 1.40 9.18 9.47
N LYS A 319 2.70 9.38 9.65
CA LYS A 319 3.28 9.95 10.89
C LYS A 319 3.72 11.38 10.66
N ARG A 320 3.65 12.20 11.70
CA ARG A 320 4.31 13.52 11.73
C ARG A 320 5.53 13.40 12.62
N LYS A 321 6.69 13.79 12.10
CA LYS A 321 7.96 13.62 12.81
C LYS A 321 8.67 14.92 13.09
N LEU A 322 8.54 15.92 12.21
CA LEU A 322 9.05 17.27 12.39
C LEU A 322 7.88 18.25 12.34
N VAL A 323 7.79 19.15 13.33
CA VAL A 323 6.74 20.17 13.42
C VAL A 323 7.38 21.52 13.79
N LEU A 324 7.29 22.49 12.90
CA LEU A 324 7.78 23.87 13.06
C LEU A 324 6.58 24.81 13.08
N LEU A 325 6.34 25.47 14.21
CA LEU A 325 5.16 26.31 14.45
C LEU A 325 5.51 27.73 14.87
N ASN A 326 6.74 27.98 15.31
CA ASN A 326 7.12 29.16 16.07
C ASN A 326 6.18 29.34 17.27
N SER A 327 6.14 28.32 18.13
CA SER A 327 5.21 28.27 19.25
C SER A 327 5.80 28.86 20.52
N LYS A 328 4.89 29.36 21.37
CA LYS A 328 5.18 29.84 22.72
C LYS A 328 4.26 29.11 23.68
N SER A 329 4.61 29.01 24.96
CA SER A 329 3.77 28.35 25.96
C SER A 329 2.37 28.98 26.08
N SER A 330 2.22 30.29 25.77
CA SER A 330 0.94 30.98 25.72
C SER A 330 0.11 30.69 24.46
N LYS A 331 0.75 30.31 23.35
CA LYS A 331 0.10 29.91 22.10
C LYS A 331 0.80 28.67 21.52
N PRO A 332 0.45 27.46 22.01
CA PRO A 332 1.07 26.19 21.61
C PRO A 332 1.03 25.89 20.11
N GLU A 333 -0.02 26.35 19.42
CA GLU A 333 -0.18 26.18 17.97
C GLU A 333 0.74 27.08 17.14
N GLY A 334 1.38 28.05 17.79
CA GLY A 334 2.32 29.00 17.20
C GLY A 334 1.70 30.02 16.24
N SER A 335 2.53 30.97 15.82
CA SER A 335 2.18 32.04 14.87
C SER A 335 2.77 31.84 13.47
N GLY A 336 3.64 30.85 13.30
CA GLY A 336 4.43 30.66 12.09
C GLY A 336 5.67 31.55 12.01
N TYR A 337 6.55 31.19 11.08
CA TYR A 337 7.79 31.91 10.73
C TYR A 337 7.51 32.81 9.52
N ARG A 338 7.81 34.11 9.64
CA ARG A 338 7.71 35.04 8.51
C ARG A 338 8.98 34.95 7.67
N VAL A 339 8.82 34.69 6.37
CA VAL A 339 9.94 34.45 5.44
C VAL A 339 10.90 35.64 5.37
N GLU A 340 10.39 36.87 5.43
CA GLU A 340 11.21 38.10 5.48
C GLU A 340 12.16 38.15 6.68
N ASN A 341 11.70 37.69 7.85
CA ASN A 341 12.46 37.76 9.10
C ASN A 341 13.32 36.51 9.31
N TRP A 342 13.00 35.43 8.60
CA TRP A 342 13.64 34.13 8.73
C TRP A 342 14.07 33.60 7.35
N PRO A 343 15.04 34.24 6.68
CA PRO A 343 15.60 33.72 5.43
C PRO A 343 16.29 32.36 5.64
N ILE A 344 16.70 32.09 6.88
CA ILE A 344 17.28 30.84 7.34
C ILE A 344 16.62 30.48 8.66
N ILE A 345 16.31 29.19 8.87
CA ILE A 345 15.93 28.64 10.18
C ILE A 345 17.17 27.99 10.82
N PRO A 346 17.94 28.72 11.63
CA PRO A 346 19.13 28.17 12.28
C PRO A 346 18.73 27.08 13.27
N ALA A 347 19.62 26.10 13.49
CA ALA A 347 19.41 25.02 14.46
C ALA A 347 18.00 24.40 14.36
N THR A 348 17.60 24.00 13.15
CA THR A 348 16.25 23.49 12.86
C THR A 348 15.81 22.42 13.86
N GLU A 349 16.72 21.52 14.25
CA GLU A 349 16.48 20.43 15.21
C GLU A 349 16.03 20.93 16.59
N TYR A 350 16.66 21.99 17.11
CA TYR A 350 16.30 22.61 18.39
C TYR A 350 14.93 23.29 18.32
N LEU A 351 14.69 24.09 17.27
CA LEU A 351 13.43 24.81 17.11
C LEU A 351 12.25 23.84 16.96
N VAL A 352 12.47 22.72 16.28
CA VAL A 352 11.49 21.62 16.20
C VAL A 352 11.24 21.02 17.58
N ALA A 353 12.28 20.65 18.32
CA ALA A 353 12.13 20.09 19.66
C ALA A 353 11.30 21.02 20.56
N ARG A 354 11.67 22.30 20.61
CA ARG A 354 10.96 23.34 21.37
C ARG A 354 9.50 23.48 20.93
N ASP A 355 9.26 23.60 19.62
CA ASP A 355 7.91 23.81 19.10
C ASP A 355 7.01 22.59 19.37
N MET A 356 7.56 21.38 19.28
CA MET A 356 6.86 20.13 19.58
C MET A 356 6.53 19.98 21.06
N TRP A 357 7.44 20.29 21.98
CA TRP A 357 7.15 20.21 23.42
C TRP A 357 6.11 21.23 23.87
N ASN A 358 6.19 22.46 23.36
CA ASN A 358 5.16 23.49 23.57
C ASN A 358 3.77 23.00 23.11
N LEU A 359 3.70 22.23 22.02
CA LEU A 359 2.45 21.65 21.53
C LEU A 359 1.99 20.43 22.34
N LEU A 360 2.93 19.60 22.80
CA LEU A 360 2.65 18.32 23.45
C LEU A 360 2.25 18.47 24.91
N GLN A 361 2.93 19.32 25.67
CA GLN A 361 2.64 19.54 27.10
C GLN A 361 1.14 19.78 27.40
N PRO A 362 0.46 20.75 26.76
CA PRO A 362 -0.96 20.98 27.02
C PRO A 362 -1.84 19.82 26.54
N ARG A 363 -1.44 19.09 25.50
CA ARG A 363 -2.19 17.91 25.01
C ARG A 363 -2.09 16.73 25.96
N ILE A 364 -0.91 16.50 26.53
CA ILE A 364 -0.69 15.45 27.54
C ILE A 364 -1.46 15.80 28.81
N ALA A 365 -1.32 17.03 29.31
CA ALA A 365 -2.07 17.49 30.48
C ALA A 365 -3.59 17.38 30.27
N ASN A 366 -4.07 17.68 29.05
CA ASN A 366 -5.48 17.50 28.70
C ASN A 366 -5.89 16.01 28.79
N LEU A 367 -5.12 15.06 28.25
CA LEU A 367 -5.41 13.62 28.39
C LEU A 367 -5.44 13.16 29.87
N GLU A 368 -4.47 13.61 30.66
CA GLU A 368 -4.32 13.22 32.08
C GLU A 368 -5.44 13.77 32.96
N ASN A 369 -5.84 15.03 32.76
CA ASN A 369 -6.97 15.65 33.46
C ASN A 369 -8.29 14.93 33.17
N HIS A 370 -8.38 14.22 32.05
CA HIS A 370 -9.54 13.43 31.63
C HIS A 370 -9.38 11.92 31.94
N GLY A 371 -8.45 11.55 32.83
CA GLY A 371 -8.28 10.18 33.34
C GLY A 371 -7.48 9.24 32.45
N ILE A 372 -6.94 9.71 31.33
CA ILE A 372 -6.10 8.92 30.42
C ILE A 372 -4.64 9.09 30.83
N ASN A 373 -4.24 8.34 31.87
CA ASN A 373 -2.88 8.37 32.40
C ASN A 373 -2.01 7.28 31.79
N ASN A 374 -0.85 7.66 31.25
CA ASN A 374 0.13 6.73 30.71
C ASN A 374 1.51 7.01 31.30
N GLU A 375 1.98 6.15 32.20
CA GLU A 375 3.28 6.30 32.88
C GLU A 375 4.45 6.38 31.91
N ARG A 376 4.37 5.69 30.76
CA ARG A 376 5.40 5.75 29.72
C ARG A 376 5.46 7.13 29.06
N ILE A 377 4.31 7.76 28.80
CA ILE A 377 4.28 9.12 28.23
C ILE A 377 4.92 10.08 29.23
N ARG A 378 4.62 9.96 30.53
CA ARG A 378 5.23 10.80 31.58
C ARG A 378 6.74 10.63 31.68
N SER A 379 7.24 9.39 31.65
CA SER A 379 8.69 9.16 31.75
C SER A 379 9.44 9.77 30.58
N LEU A 380 8.97 9.49 29.35
CA LEU A 380 9.57 10.03 28.12
C LEU A 380 9.42 11.55 28.02
N GLN A 381 8.31 12.11 28.53
CA GLN A 381 8.10 13.55 28.59
C GLN A 381 9.13 14.20 29.50
N ARG A 382 9.39 13.64 30.69
CA ARG A 382 10.39 14.16 31.62
C ARG A 382 11.79 14.14 31.00
N GLU A 383 12.20 12.99 30.46
CA GLU A 383 13.51 12.82 29.80
C GLU A 383 13.67 13.79 28.61
N GLY A 384 12.61 13.98 27.82
CA GLY A 384 12.64 14.85 26.65
C GLY A 384 12.68 16.34 26.97
N ILE A 385 12.00 16.76 28.03
CA ILE A 385 12.06 18.15 28.55
C ILE A 385 13.44 18.41 29.17
N GLU A 386 13.97 17.48 29.98
CA GLU A 386 15.31 17.59 30.54
C GLU A 386 16.38 17.73 29.44
N SER A 387 16.25 16.94 28.36
CA SER A 387 17.14 17.08 27.19
C SER A 387 16.99 18.45 26.50
N LEU A 388 15.79 19.02 26.45
CA LEU A 388 15.58 20.37 25.89
C LEU A 388 16.26 21.44 26.75
N GLU A 389 16.10 21.36 28.06
CA GLU A 389 16.74 22.28 29.02
C GLU A 389 18.27 22.17 28.96
N ASN A 390 18.81 20.95 28.86
CA ASN A 390 20.24 20.71 28.67
C ASN A 390 20.75 21.31 27.36
N ALA A 391 19.97 21.25 26.28
CA ALA A 391 20.31 21.90 25.02
C ALA A 391 20.40 23.42 25.19
N GLU A 392 19.43 24.05 25.88
CA GLU A 392 19.43 25.50 26.12
C GLU A 392 20.63 25.94 26.97
N GLN A 393 20.99 25.16 27.99
CA GLN A 393 22.19 25.40 28.79
C GLN A 393 23.48 25.26 27.97
N ALA A 394 23.58 24.22 27.13
CA ALA A 394 24.74 24.02 26.26
C ALA A 394 24.89 25.14 25.23
N LEU A 395 23.78 25.63 24.67
CA LEU A 395 23.77 26.78 23.77
C LEU A 395 24.25 28.06 24.48
N ALA A 396 23.77 28.31 25.69
CA ALA A 396 24.21 29.43 26.51
C ALA A 396 25.71 29.33 26.88
N GLY A 397 26.22 28.10 27.03
CA GLY A 397 27.63 27.81 27.27
C GLY A 397 28.51 27.70 26.02
N PHE A 398 27.99 27.99 24.82
CA PHE A 398 28.68 27.85 23.52
C PHE A 398 29.20 26.43 23.21
N GLN A 399 28.61 25.39 23.82
CA GLN A 399 28.93 23.97 23.58
C GLN A 399 28.04 23.42 22.45
N TYR A 400 28.39 23.73 21.20
CA TYR A 400 27.55 23.43 20.04
C TYR A 400 27.39 21.92 19.74
N ASP A 401 28.42 21.13 20.02
CA ASP A 401 28.41 19.67 19.95
C ASP A 401 27.31 19.07 20.85
N ARG A 402 27.32 19.46 22.13
CA ARG A 402 26.33 19.03 23.11
C ARG A 402 24.95 19.60 22.82
N PHE A 403 24.86 20.87 22.43
CA PHE A 403 23.61 21.52 22.04
C PHE A 403 22.87 20.75 20.94
N MET A 404 23.57 20.36 19.87
CA MET A 404 22.95 19.64 18.75
C MET A 404 22.52 18.22 19.15
N GLU A 405 23.33 17.52 19.95
CA GLU A 405 23.05 16.17 20.43
C GLU A 405 21.83 16.12 21.38
N GLU A 406 21.74 17.06 22.32
CA GLU A 406 20.61 17.18 23.24
C GLU A 406 19.32 17.61 22.50
N SER A 407 19.45 18.51 21.53
CA SER A 407 18.33 18.93 20.66
C SER A 407 17.75 17.76 19.86
N ARG A 408 18.60 16.93 19.25
CA ARG A 408 18.18 15.70 18.54
C ARG A 408 17.52 14.69 19.47
N THR A 409 18.08 14.51 20.66
CA THR A 409 17.54 13.59 21.67
C THR A 409 16.15 14.03 22.11
N SER A 410 15.99 15.32 22.43
CA SER A 410 14.70 15.92 22.77
C SER A 410 13.67 15.79 21.63
N TRP A 411 14.08 16.08 20.39
CA TRP A 411 13.24 15.93 19.20
C TRP A 411 12.80 14.47 18.96
N ALA A 412 13.72 13.51 19.05
CA ALA A 412 13.42 12.08 18.90
C ALA A 412 12.33 11.62 19.88
N LEU A 413 12.41 12.05 21.14
CA LEU A 413 11.43 11.76 22.18
C LEU A 413 10.10 12.48 21.92
N ALA A 414 10.13 13.75 21.54
CA ALA A 414 8.93 14.52 21.21
C ALA A 414 8.16 13.89 20.03
N SER A 415 8.86 13.49 18.97
CA SER A 415 8.28 12.80 17.80
C SER A 415 7.59 11.50 18.19
N ARG A 416 8.16 10.72 19.11
CA ARG A 416 7.54 9.51 19.64
C ARG A 416 6.25 9.83 20.39
N ILE A 417 6.30 10.74 21.35
CA ILE A 417 5.13 11.09 22.17
C ILE A 417 4.03 11.73 21.32
N TYR A 418 4.38 12.55 20.32
CA TYR A 418 3.41 13.13 19.40
C TYR A 418 2.57 12.06 18.71
N ASN A 419 3.21 11.03 18.16
CA ASN A 419 2.50 9.94 17.49
C ASN A 419 1.67 9.10 18.49
N ASP A 420 2.19 8.86 19.70
CA ASP A 420 1.46 8.12 20.75
C ASP A 420 0.21 8.92 21.22
N VAL A 421 0.33 10.23 21.42
CA VAL A 421 -0.76 11.14 21.81
C VAL A 421 -1.79 11.27 20.68
N GLU A 422 -1.37 11.48 19.43
CA GLU A 422 -2.27 11.58 18.28
C GLU A 422 -3.05 10.28 18.08
N ARG A 423 -2.37 9.12 18.19
CA ARG A 423 -3.03 7.81 18.12
C ARG A 423 -4.05 7.66 19.24
N THR A 424 -3.69 7.99 20.48
CA THR A 424 -4.60 7.92 21.63
C THR A 424 -5.83 8.80 21.42
N GLN A 425 -5.65 10.04 20.95
CA GLN A 425 -6.77 10.95 20.65
C GLN A 425 -7.67 10.42 19.52
N LYS A 426 -7.09 9.90 18.43
CA LYS A 426 -7.85 9.30 17.32
C LYS A 426 -8.60 8.06 17.77
N ASP A 427 -7.95 7.18 18.50
CA ASP A 427 -8.56 5.98 19.05
C ASP A 427 -9.79 6.39 19.87
N VAL A 428 -9.65 7.35 20.79
CA VAL A 428 -10.74 7.89 21.62
C VAL A 428 -11.90 8.41 20.76
N LEU A 429 -11.62 9.19 19.71
CA LEU A 429 -12.64 9.70 18.79
C LEU A 429 -13.39 8.58 18.04
N PHE A 430 -12.67 7.59 17.51
CA PHE A 430 -13.30 6.46 16.80
C PHE A 430 -14.22 5.64 17.72
N GLY A 431 -13.89 5.53 19.00
CA GLY A 431 -14.78 4.93 20.00
C GLY A 431 -16.11 5.65 20.11
N VAL A 432 -16.07 6.98 20.26
CA VAL A 432 -17.26 7.83 20.33
C VAL A 432 -18.15 7.64 19.11
N LEU A 433 -17.56 7.56 17.92
CA LEU A 433 -18.31 7.31 16.69
C LEU A 433 -19.07 5.97 16.76
N PHE A 434 -18.40 4.90 17.21
CA PHE A 434 -19.05 3.60 17.36
C PHE A 434 -20.16 3.62 18.43
N TYR A 435 -19.90 4.27 19.57
CA TYR A 435 -20.87 4.41 20.65
C TYR A 435 -22.15 5.10 20.17
N ILE A 436 -22.04 6.25 19.49
CA ILE A 436 -23.19 6.98 18.94
C ILE A 436 -23.95 6.11 17.92
N ALA A 437 -23.24 5.40 17.05
CA ALA A 437 -23.86 4.49 16.09
C ALA A 437 -24.67 3.37 16.78
N LEU A 438 -24.20 2.87 17.92
CA LEU A 438 -24.89 1.83 18.71
C LEU A 438 -26.08 2.38 19.53
N PHE A 439 -26.10 3.67 19.88
CA PHE A 439 -27.22 4.26 20.62
C PHE A 439 -28.49 4.39 19.79
N VAL A 440 -28.38 4.47 18.47
CA VAL A 440 -29.54 4.49 17.56
C VAL A 440 -30.35 3.19 17.66
N PRO A 441 -29.80 1.99 17.38
CA PRO A 441 -30.55 0.75 17.53
C PRO A 441 -30.92 0.47 19.00
N PHE A 442 -30.12 0.92 19.96
CA PHE A 442 -30.46 0.84 21.39
C PHE A 442 -31.74 1.62 21.73
N SER A 443 -31.79 2.89 21.34
CA SER A 443 -32.93 3.77 21.64
C SER A 443 -34.21 3.26 20.99
N TYR A 444 -34.07 2.68 19.79
CA TYR A 444 -35.16 1.98 19.11
C TYR A 444 -35.64 0.74 19.88
N CYS A 445 -34.72 -0.14 20.29
CA CYS A 445 -35.09 -1.35 21.03
C CYS A 445 -35.68 -1.03 22.39
N LEU A 446 -35.15 -0.01 23.08
CA LEU A 446 -35.64 0.43 24.38
C LEU A 446 -37.01 1.10 24.29
N GLU A 447 -37.27 1.91 23.26
CA GLU A 447 -38.61 2.46 22.98
C GLU A 447 -39.63 1.34 22.80
N ARG A 448 -39.28 0.33 22.00
CA ARG A 448 -40.15 -0.83 21.74
C ARG A 448 -40.36 -1.70 22.99
N LEU A 449 -39.37 -1.80 23.87
CA LEU A 449 -39.47 -2.57 25.11
C LEU A 449 -40.33 -1.87 26.16
N LEU A 450 -40.12 -0.56 26.39
CA LEU A 450 -40.78 0.20 27.46
C LEU A 450 -42.18 0.71 27.08
N PHE A 451 -42.29 1.36 25.91
CA PHE A 451 -43.50 2.12 25.55
C PHE A 451 -44.33 1.40 24.47
N ALA A 452 -43.67 0.93 23.41
CA ALA A 452 -44.29 0.33 22.23
C ALA A 452 -45.46 1.17 21.65
N PHE A 453 -45.21 2.46 21.39
CA PHE A 453 -46.26 3.33 20.84
C PHE A 453 -46.69 2.87 19.44
N VAL A 454 -48.01 2.87 19.20
CA VAL A 454 -48.60 2.59 17.88
C VAL A 454 -48.53 3.82 16.98
N ASP A 455 -48.70 5.00 17.57
CA ASP A 455 -48.59 6.29 16.89
C ASP A 455 -47.12 6.60 16.55
N ILE A 456 -46.85 6.84 15.26
CA ILE A 456 -45.52 7.13 14.72
C ILE A 456 -44.95 8.42 15.33
N HIS A 457 -45.78 9.43 15.60
CA HIS A 457 -45.31 10.68 16.19
C HIS A 457 -44.82 10.47 17.62
N LYS A 458 -45.63 9.81 18.45
CA LYS A 458 -45.25 9.47 19.83
C LYS A 458 -44.03 8.56 19.87
N ARG A 459 -43.92 7.65 18.90
CA ARG A 459 -42.76 6.76 18.74
C ARG A 459 -41.48 7.53 18.41
N ILE A 460 -41.51 8.45 17.46
CA ILE A 460 -40.35 9.27 17.09
C ILE A 460 -39.94 10.15 18.28
N ILE A 461 -40.90 10.75 18.98
CA ILE A 461 -40.63 11.57 20.17
C ILE A 461 -39.98 10.73 21.28
N ALA A 462 -40.54 9.56 21.60
CA ALA A 462 -39.99 8.67 22.62
C ALA A 462 -38.59 8.16 22.26
N PHE A 463 -38.38 7.79 20.99
CA PHE A 463 -37.07 7.42 20.46
C PHE A 463 -36.04 8.56 20.60
N LEU A 464 -36.39 9.77 20.18
CA LEU A 464 -35.50 10.94 20.27
C LEU A 464 -35.20 11.31 21.72
N LEU A 465 -36.19 11.20 22.62
CA LEU A 465 -36.01 11.45 24.05
C LEU A 465 -35.05 10.42 24.67
N ILE A 466 -35.24 9.13 24.42
CA ILE A 466 -34.34 8.08 24.91
C ILE A 466 -32.93 8.30 24.36
N LEU A 467 -32.79 8.57 23.07
CA LEU A 467 -31.51 8.84 22.43
C LEU A 467 -30.81 10.05 23.05
N GLY A 468 -31.54 11.15 23.28
CA GLY A 468 -31.02 12.35 23.93
C GLY A 468 -30.57 12.10 25.37
N VAL A 469 -31.34 11.32 26.15
CA VAL A 469 -30.99 10.96 27.53
C VAL A 469 -29.72 10.10 27.57
N VAL A 470 -29.60 9.10 26.71
CA VAL A 470 -28.41 8.21 26.65
C VAL A 470 -27.17 9.01 26.25
N ILE A 471 -27.28 9.86 25.23
CA ILE A 471 -26.19 10.74 24.81
C ILE A 471 -25.81 11.69 25.96
N GLY A 472 -26.78 12.29 26.65
CA GLY A 472 -26.53 13.19 27.79
C GLY A 472 -25.83 12.48 28.95
N LEU A 473 -26.24 11.26 29.28
CA LEU A 473 -25.61 10.44 30.32
C LEU A 473 -24.15 10.16 29.96
N ILE A 474 -23.88 9.74 28.72
CA ILE A 474 -22.52 9.39 28.28
C ILE A 474 -21.65 10.62 28.12
N TYR A 475 -22.21 11.74 27.71
CA TYR A 475 -21.52 13.02 27.70
C TYR A 475 -20.97 13.39 29.08
N SER A 476 -21.70 13.06 30.16
CA SER A 476 -21.26 13.32 31.53
C SER A 476 -20.23 12.31 32.06
N VAL A 477 -20.31 11.05 31.64
CA VAL A 477 -19.51 9.95 32.21
C VAL A 477 -18.28 9.62 31.37
N HIS A 478 -18.34 9.74 30.04
CA HIS A 478 -17.24 9.34 29.15
C HIS A 478 -16.31 10.53 28.84
N PRO A 479 -15.00 10.44 29.19
CA PRO A 479 -14.07 11.55 28.98
C PRO A 479 -13.85 11.96 27.51
N ALA A 480 -14.12 11.07 26.56
CA ALA A 480 -13.93 11.28 25.13
C ALA A 480 -14.76 12.43 24.54
N PHE A 481 -15.95 12.67 25.11
CA PHE A 481 -16.80 13.79 24.71
C PHE A 481 -16.23 15.13 25.17
N GLN A 482 -15.36 15.19 26.17
CA GLN A 482 -14.69 16.44 26.57
C GLN A 482 -13.39 16.67 25.80
N LEU A 483 -12.78 15.59 25.29
CA LEU A 483 -11.54 15.62 24.48
C LEU A 483 -11.76 16.07 23.03
N THR A 484 -13.00 16.05 22.53
CA THR A 484 -13.33 16.43 21.15
C THR A 484 -13.61 17.93 21.07
N TYR A 485 -12.95 18.65 20.15
CA TYR A 485 -13.11 20.10 19.95
C TYR A 485 -14.56 20.56 19.79
N SER A 486 -15.43 19.73 19.20
CA SER A 486 -16.88 19.95 19.20
C SER A 486 -17.64 18.62 19.15
N PRO A 487 -18.10 18.11 20.31
CA PRO A 487 -18.81 16.83 20.37
C PRO A 487 -20.18 16.91 19.68
N VAL A 488 -20.76 18.10 19.68
CA VAL A 488 -22.02 18.41 18.99
C VAL A 488 -21.89 18.23 17.48
N VAL A 489 -20.74 18.58 16.88
CA VAL A 489 -20.50 18.36 15.44
C VAL A 489 -20.49 16.88 15.10
N VAL A 490 -19.91 16.04 15.96
CA VAL A 490 -19.91 14.58 15.78
C VAL A 490 -21.34 14.04 15.79
N ILE A 491 -22.14 14.46 16.77
CA ILE A 491 -23.55 14.07 16.88
C ILE A 491 -24.33 14.54 15.64
N LEU A 492 -24.14 15.81 15.23
CA LEU A 492 -24.78 16.38 14.05
C LEU A 492 -24.42 15.61 12.77
N ALA A 493 -23.16 15.24 12.60
CA ALA A 493 -22.71 14.45 11.45
C ALA A 493 -23.40 13.08 11.38
N PHE A 494 -23.64 12.42 12.51
CA PHE A 494 -24.42 11.18 12.56
C PHE A 494 -25.88 11.38 12.19
N PHE A 495 -26.52 12.46 12.64
CA PHE A 495 -27.88 12.78 12.22
C PHE A 495 -27.95 13.06 10.71
N ILE A 496 -27.00 13.81 10.15
CA ILE A 496 -26.90 14.06 8.71
C ILE A 496 -26.72 12.76 7.94
N LEU A 497 -25.82 11.88 8.38
CA LEU A 497 -25.59 10.57 7.76
C LEU A 497 -26.85 9.70 7.84
N GLY A 498 -27.51 9.63 9.00
CA GLY A 498 -28.73 8.87 9.19
C GLY A 498 -29.88 9.36 8.31
N LEU A 499 -30.08 10.68 8.23
CA LEU A 499 -31.07 11.29 7.33
C LEU A 499 -30.73 11.00 5.86
N SER A 500 -29.45 11.07 5.48
CA SER A 500 -28.99 10.76 4.12
C SER A 500 -29.28 9.31 3.74
N VAL A 501 -29.07 8.36 4.66
CA VAL A 501 -29.41 6.94 4.46
C VAL A 501 -30.91 6.74 4.30
N ILE A 502 -31.74 7.42 5.11
CA ILE A 502 -33.20 7.35 4.97
C ILE A 502 -33.64 7.89 3.61
N VAL A 503 -33.10 9.04 3.19
CA VAL A 503 -33.39 9.62 1.86
C VAL A 503 -32.97 8.65 0.76
N ALA A 504 -31.77 8.06 0.85
CA ALA A 504 -31.31 7.06 -0.10
C ALA A 504 -32.25 5.84 -0.17
N LEU A 505 -32.70 5.32 0.98
CA LEU A 505 -33.66 4.21 1.04
C LEU A 505 -35.01 4.56 0.42
N ILE A 506 -35.49 5.79 0.62
CA ILE A 506 -36.74 6.28 0.00
C ILE A 506 -36.57 6.36 -1.52
N ILE A 507 -35.45 6.90 -2.01
CA ILE A 507 -35.15 7.00 -3.44
C ILE A 507 -35.09 5.61 -4.08
N THR A 508 -34.34 4.67 -3.49
CA THR A 508 -34.26 3.29 -3.99
C THR A 508 -35.61 2.60 -3.95
N GLY A 509 -36.39 2.78 -2.87
CA GLY A 509 -37.73 2.20 -2.75
C GLY A 509 -38.72 2.74 -3.80
N ARG A 510 -38.67 4.05 -4.08
CA ARG A 510 -39.43 4.69 -5.16
C ARG A 510 -39.00 4.19 -6.53
N PHE A 511 -37.70 4.07 -6.76
CA PHE A 511 -37.14 3.56 -8.01
C PHE A 511 -37.57 2.11 -8.28
N GLU A 512 -37.53 1.24 -7.28
CA GLU A 512 -38.04 -0.14 -7.38
C GLU A 512 -39.53 -0.17 -7.74
N GLN A 513 -40.34 0.68 -7.09
CA GLN A 513 -41.78 0.77 -7.38
C GLN A 513 -42.06 1.22 -8.82
N GLU A 514 -41.36 2.24 -9.31
CA GLU A 514 -41.51 2.72 -10.69
C GLU A 514 -41.03 1.69 -11.71
N MET A 515 -39.95 0.97 -11.41
CA MET A 515 -39.45 -0.10 -12.29
C MET A 515 -40.46 -1.24 -12.41
N VAL A 516 -41.11 -1.62 -11.30
CA VAL A 516 -42.19 -2.63 -11.29
C VAL A 516 -43.39 -2.14 -12.12
N LEU A 517 -43.79 -0.87 -11.99
CA LEU A 517 -44.90 -0.29 -12.76
C LEU A 517 -44.60 -0.21 -14.27
N LEU A 518 -43.36 0.09 -14.66
CA LEU A 518 -42.90 0.06 -16.05
C LEU A 518 -42.93 -1.35 -16.63
N GLN A 519 -42.50 -2.35 -15.87
CA GLN A 519 -42.56 -3.76 -16.27
C GLN A 519 -44.00 -4.26 -16.40
N GLN A 520 -44.91 -3.85 -15.50
CA GLN A 520 -46.33 -4.19 -15.57
C GLN A 520 -47.03 -3.62 -16.81
N ARG A 521 -46.59 -2.45 -17.29
CA ARG A 521 -47.11 -1.84 -18.54
C ARG A 521 -46.58 -2.51 -19.80
N ALA A 522 -45.43 -3.17 -19.74
CA ALA A 522 -44.78 -3.78 -20.91
C ALA A 522 -45.34 -5.16 -21.29
N ARG A 523 -45.86 -5.95 -20.35
CA ARG A 523 -46.67 -7.18 -20.59
C ARG A 523 -47.39 -7.56 -19.31
N GLN A 524 -48.70 -7.83 -19.38
CA GLN A 524 -49.48 -8.31 -18.24
C GLN A 524 -49.03 -9.72 -17.88
N MET A 525 -48.16 -9.87 -16.87
CA MET A 525 -48.12 -10.96 -15.88
C MET A 525 -46.87 -10.90 -14.99
N LYS A 526 -47.07 -10.66 -13.69
CA LYS A 526 -46.67 -11.58 -12.60
C LYS A 526 -47.15 -11.06 -11.24
N GLY A 527 -47.59 -12.00 -10.40
CA GLY A 527 -48.08 -11.75 -9.04
C GLY A 527 -47.02 -11.17 -8.10
N THR A 528 -47.46 -10.29 -7.22
CA THR A 528 -46.69 -9.62 -6.17
C THR A 528 -46.05 -10.61 -5.19
N GLU A 529 -44.76 -10.89 -5.34
CA GLU A 529 -43.96 -11.45 -4.23
C GLU A 529 -43.50 -10.31 -3.30
N ILE A 530 -43.65 -10.50 -1.99
CA ILE A 530 -43.17 -9.55 -0.99
C ILE A 530 -41.63 -9.49 -1.09
N SER A 531 -41.07 -8.30 -1.29
CA SER A 531 -39.62 -8.09 -1.30
C SER A 531 -38.99 -8.61 0.00
N ARG A 532 -37.90 -9.39 -0.11
CA ARG A 532 -37.19 -10.01 1.03
C ARG A 532 -36.81 -9.01 2.12
N THR A 533 -36.50 -7.78 1.73
CA THR A 533 -36.16 -6.65 2.63
C THR A 533 -37.35 -6.17 3.47
N LYS A 534 -38.56 -6.08 2.89
CA LYS A 534 -39.79 -5.74 3.64
C LYS A 534 -40.20 -6.84 4.60
N ALA A 535 -40.10 -8.11 4.18
CA ALA A 535 -40.36 -9.26 5.06
C ALA A 535 -39.37 -9.29 6.24
N PHE A 536 -38.10 -9.01 5.98
CA PHE A 536 -37.05 -8.88 6.99
C PHE A 536 -37.35 -7.75 8.00
N ALA A 537 -37.70 -6.55 7.52
CA ALA A 537 -38.02 -5.43 8.38
C ALA A 537 -39.25 -5.71 9.27
N ALA A 538 -40.29 -6.34 8.71
CA ALA A 538 -41.47 -6.74 9.45
C ALA A 538 -41.15 -7.80 10.52
N ALA A 539 -40.34 -8.81 10.19
CA ALA A 539 -39.90 -9.84 11.13
C ALA A 539 -39.03 -9.26 12.26
N PHE A 540 -38.17 -8.28 11.98
CA PHE A 540 -37.40 -7.56 13.00
C PHE A 540 -38.31 -6.79 13.96
N VAL A 541 -39.26 -6.00 13.42
CA VAL A 541 -40.23 -5.25 14.23
C VAL A 541 -41.06 -6.19 15.11
N LEU A 542 -41.47 -7.34 14.57
CA LEU A 542 -42.23 -8.36 15.30
C LEU A 542 -41.37 -9.03 16.39
N GLY A 543 -40.10 -9.34 16.09
CA GLY A 543 -39.14 -9.91 17.04
C GLY A 543 -38.92 -9.02 18.26
N VAL A 544 -38.61 -7.74 18.05
CA VAL A 544 -38.40 -6.78 19.15
C VAL A 544 -39.68 -6.59 19.98
N SER A 545 -40.84 -6.54 19.34
CA SER A 545 -42.13 -6.35 20.04
C SER A 545 -42.52 -7.56 20.90
N ASN A 546 -42.03 -8.77 20.57
CA ASN A 546 -42.30 -9.98 21.35
C ASN A 546 -41.60 -9.99 22.72
N LEU A 547 -40.50 -9.25 22.88
CA LEU A 547 -39.77 -9.14 24.15
C LEU A 547 -40.65 -8.68 25.31
N ARG A 548 -41.65 -7.83 25.03
CA ARG A 548 -42.57 -7.30 26.05
C ARG A 548 -43.62 -8.30 26.52
N ARG A 549 -43.94 -9.32 25.71
CA ARG A 549 -44.99 -10.31 26.07
C ARG A 549 -44.62 -11.15 27.29
N ARG A 550 -43.34 -11.24 27.65
CA ARG A 550 -42.82 -12.08 28.74
C ARG A 550 -41.79 -11.32 29.60
N PRO A 551 -42.24 -10.30 30.37
CA PRO A 551 -41.36 -9.30 30.96
C PRO A 551 -40.33 -9.89 31.94
N ILE A 552 -40.71 -10.90 32.74
CA ILE A 552 -39.83 -11.50 33.75
C ILE A 552 -38.61 -12.16 33.11
N ARG A 553 -38.82 -12.95 32.03
CA ARG A 553 -37.73 -13.61 31.31
C ARG A 553 -36.82 -12.58 30.66
N THR A 554 -37.42 -11.63 29.95
CA THR A 554 -36.71 -10.56 29.23
C THR A 554 -35.83 -9.73 30.16
N VAL A 555 -36.32 -9.43 31.37
CA VAL A 555 -35.53 -8.70 32.38
C VAL A 555 -34.37 -9.57 32.89
N LEU A 556 -34.61 -10.85 33.23
CA LEU A 556 -33.57 -11.73 33.76
C LEU A 556 -32.45 -12.03 32.75
N THR A 557 -32.80 -12.23 31.48
CA THR A 557 -31.81 -12.39 30.38
C THR A 557 -31.05 -11.11 30.11
N CYS A 558 -31.71 -9.95 30.18
CA CYS A 558 -31.03 -8.67 30.01
C CYS A 558 -30.06 -8.39 31.16
N VAL A 559 -30.46 -8.63 32.42
CA VAL A 559 -29.59 -8.44 33.60
C VAL A 559 -28.35 -9.34 33.55
N THR A 560 -28.51 -10.62 33.19
CA THR A 560 -27.36 -11.54 33.07
C THR A 560 -26.37 -11.08 32.00
N LEU A 561 -26.87 -10.62 30.84
CA LEU A 561 -26.03 -10.07 29.77
C LEU A 561 -25.40 -8.72 30.10
N ILE A 562 -26.08 -7.87 30.88
CA ILE A 562 -25.52 -6.59 31.39
C ILE A 562 -24.33 -6.88 32.32
N ILE A 563 -24.50 -7.81 33.26
CA ILE A 563 -23.43 -8.22 34.20
C ILE A 563 -22.24 -8.83 33.44
N LEU A 564 -22.51 -9.64 32.43
CA LEU A 564 -21.45 -10.18 31.56
C LEU A 564 -20.68 -9.05 30.86
N THR A 565 -21.40 -8.11 30.24
CA THR A 565 -20.77 -6.97 29.55
C THR A 565 -19.93 -6.15 30.52
N PHE A 566 -20.46 -5.86 31.71
CA PHE A 566 -19.73 -5.18 32.78
C PHE A 566 -18.45 -5.93 33.17
N THR A 567 -18.52 -7.26 33.33
CA THR A 567 -17.38 -8.12 33.70
C THR A 567 -16.32 -8.09 32.61
N ILE A 568 -16.70 -8.30 31.34
CA ILE A 568 -15.77 -8.27 30.22
C ILE A 568 -15.11 -6.90 30.12
N MET A 569 -15.86 -5.81 30.18
CA MET A 569 -15.32 -4.44 30.10
C MET A 569 -14.37 -4.09 31.26
N SER A 570 -14.62 -4.64 32.45
CA SER A 570 -13.81 -4.34 33.65
C SER A 570 -12.54 -5.17 33.74
N PHE A 571 -12.54 -6.41 33.22
CA PHE A 571 -11.39 -7.32 33.26
C PHE A 571 -10.57 -7.37 31.96
N THR A 572 -11.06 -6.79 30.85
CA THR A 572 -10.28 -6.62 29.61
C THR A 572 -9.40 -5.37 29.68
N SER A 573 -8.14 -5.52 30.11
CA SER A 573 -7.16 -4.43 29.96
C SER A 573 -6.27 -4.69 28.75
N VAL A 574 -6.39 -3.83 27.74
CA VAL A 574 -5.42 -3.80 26.62
C VAL A 574 -4.29 -2.86 27.04
N LYS A 575 -3.25 -3.42 27.64
CA LYS A 575 -2.00 -2.69 27.83
C LYS A 575 -1.15 -2.91 26.59
N SER A 576 -0.91 -1.84 25.83
CA SER A 576 0.14 -1.86 24.81
C SER A 576 1.49 -1.80 25.51
N MET A 577 2.03 -2.95 25.87
CA MET A 577 3.42 -3.06 26.31
C MET A 577 4.28 -3.33 25.09
N ARG A 578 5.18 -2.39 24.77
CA ARG A 578 6.21 -2.61 23.75
C ARG A 578 7.11 -3.73 24.26
N HIS A 579 6.97 -4.92 23.69
CA HIS A 579 7.87 -6.01 24.00
C HIS A 579 9.23 -5.62 23.42
N ARG A 580 10.18 -5.27 24.28
CA ARG A 580 11.59 -5.11 23.88
C ARG A 580 12.05 -6.51 23.45
N GLY A 581 11.99 -6.78 22.15
CA GLY A 581 12.38 -8.07 21.60
C GLY A 581 13.89 -8.19 21.69
N ARG A 582 14.39 -8.84 22.75
CA ARG A 582 15.78 -9.33 22.85
C ARG A 582 15.79 -10.74 22.30
N LEU A 583 16.25 -10.89 21.07
CA LEU A 583 16.39 -12.19 20.43
C LEU A 583 17.86 -12.59 20.44
N ARG A 584 18.18 -13.75 21.02
CA ARG A 584 19.54 -14.28 20.98
C ARG A 584 19.80 -14.88 19.61
N LEU A 585 20.81 -14.38 18.90
CA LEU A 585 21.19 -14.83 17.56
C LEU A 585 22.26 -15.92 17.62
N LYS A 586 23.30 -15.72 18.42
CA LYS A 586 24.44 -16.63 18.57
C LYS A 586 24.86 -16.75 20.03
N GLU A 587 25.43 -17.90 20.40
CA GLU A 587 25.91 -18.15 21.76
C GLU A 587 27.20 -17.39 22.09
N GLN A 588 28.04 -17.14 21.09
CA GLN A 588 29.30 -16.42 21.23
C GLN A 588 29.26 -15.13 20.44
N SER A 589 29.82 -14.07 21.02
CA SER A 589 29.92 -12.76 20.38
C SER A 589 31.31 -12.53 19.77
N PRO A 590 31.42 -12.13 18.48
CA PRO A 590 32.69 -11.78 17.85
C PRO A 590 33.48 -10.69 18.59
N TYR A 591 32.78 -9.68 19.11
CA TYR A 591 33.33 -8.67 20.02
C TYR A 591 32.25 -8.18 20.98
N GLN A 592 32.65 -7.46 22.04
CA GLN A 592 31.71 -6.79 22.93
C GLN A 592 31.48 -5.37 22.46
N GLY A 593 30.25 -5.04 22.08
CA GLY A 593 29.93 -3.77 21.46
C GLY A 593 28.54 -3.74 20.87
N LEU A 594 28.28 -2.74 20.03
CA LEU A 594 27.02 -2.54 19.33
C LEU A 594 27.29 -2.36 17.84
N LEU A 595 26.36 -2.82 17.01
CA LEU A 595 26.36 -2.62 15.58
C LEU A 595 25.04 -1.99 15.17
N LEU A 596 25.13 -0.82 14.55
CA LEU A 596 24.02 -0.08 14.00
C LEU A 596 24.07 -0.20 12.48
N LYS A 597 23.05 -0.84 11.89
CA LYS A 597 22.88 -0.98 10.44
C LYS A 597 21.41 -0.97 10.05
N ILE A 598 21.14 -0.66 8.79
CA ILE A 598 19.82 -0.88 8.18
C ILE A 598 19.80 -2.33 7.67
N LEU A 599 18.63 -2.98 7.74
CA LEU A 599 18.46 -4.33 7.18
C LEU A 599 18.72 -4.33 5.66
N ASN A 600 19.07 -5.47 5.08
CA ASN A 600 19.39 -5.64 3.65
C ASN A 600 20.57 -4.80 3.13
N TRP A 601 21.48 -4.37 4.02
CA TRP A 601 22.67 -3.59 3.64
C TRP A 601 22.36 -2.29 2.89
N ASP A 602 21.22 -1.68 3.19
CA ASP A 602 20.92 -0.32 2.73
C ASP A 602 21.86 0.69 3.41
N SER A 603 22.13 1.79 2.71
CA SER A 603 23.14 2.75 3.12
C SER A 603 22.60 3.72 4.17
N LEU A 604 23.39 3.95 5.23
CA LEU A 604 23.18 5.06 6.15
C LEU A 604 23.63 6.37 5.49
N PRO A 605 22.97 7.51 5.78
CA PRO A 605 23.46 8.80 5.32
C PRO A 605 24.82 9.11 5.98
N PRO A 606 25.75 9.80 5.29
CA PRO A 606 27.07 10.13 5.83
C PRO A 606 27.01 10.84 7.19
N GLU A 607 26.01 11.70 7.40
CA GLU A 607 25.81 12.46 8.64
C GLU A 607 25.49 11.58 9.87
N ALA A 608 25.10 10.32 9.66
CA ALA A 608 24.90 9.36 10.74
C ALA A 608 26.20 9.08 11.50
N LEU A 609 27.36 9.06 10.81
CA LEU A 609 28.65 8.85 11.44
C LEU A 609 28.94 9.97 12.45
N ASP A 610 28.88 11.23 12.01
CA ASP A 610 29.13 12.39 12.86
C ASP A 610 28.15 12.44 14.04
N THR A 611 26.89 12.09 13.82
CA THR A 611 25.87 12.06 14.89
C THR A 611 26.20 11.03 15.96
N VAL A 612 26.61 9.82 15.56
CA VAL A 612 26.95 8.74 16.49
C VAL A 612 28.30 9.02 17.18
N GLU A 613 29.31 9.51 16.44
CA GLU A 613 30.61 9.89 17.01
C GLU A 613 30.46 10.98 18.08
N ASN A 614 29.66 12.02 17.83
CA ASN A 614 29.39 13.08 18.81
C ASN A 614 28.72 12.55 20.08
N LYS A 615 27.75 11.62 19.97
CA LYS A 615 27.11 11.01 21.15
C LYS A 615 28.10 10.20 21.98
N PHE A 616 29.00 9.47 21.33
CA PHE A 616 29.91 8.54 22.00
C PHE A 616 31.29 9.11 22.30
N GLN A 617 31.49 10.41 22.07
CA GLN A 617 32.76 11.07 22.29
C GLN A 617 33.27 10.84 23.72
N GLY A 618 34.46 10.24 23.83
CA GLY A 618 35.09 9.90 25.12
C GLY A 618 34.50 8.67 25.84
N GLN A 619 33.38 8.12 25.39
CA GLN A 619 32.71 6.98 26.03
C GLN A 619 32.85 5.66 25.26
N ALA A 620 33.00 5.73 23.94
CA ALA A 620 33.16 4.56 23.08
C ALA A 620 34.03 4.85 21.85
N VAL A 621 34.58 3.79 21.27
CA VAL A 621 35.21 3.83 19.95
C VAL A 621 34.16 3.54 18.90
N VAL A 622 33.96 4.47 17.96
CA VAL A 622 33.04 4.33 16.83
C VAL A 622 33.85 4.12 15.56
N VAL A 623 33.48 3.14 14.74
CA VAL A 623 34.15 2.83 13.47
C VAL A 623 33.12 2.66 12.34
N PRO A 624 33.22 3.43 11.23
CA PRO A 624 32.41 3.26 10.05
C PRO A 624 32.88 2.11 9.16
N ARG A 625 31.92 1.50 8.48
CA ARG A 625 32.16 0.49 7.45
C ARG A 625 31.51 0.93 6.15
N VAL A 626 32.35 1.08 5.14
CA VAL A 626 31.98 1.67 3.86
C VAL A 626 32.20 0.65 2.77
N TRP A 627 31.26 0.51 1.84
CA TRP A 627 31.41 -0.38 0.69
C TRP A 627 31.32 0.42 -0.60
N LEU A 628 32.11 0.00 -1.59
CA LEU A 628 31.89 0.40 -2.96
C LEU A 628 30.87 -0.54 -3.59
N GLU A 629 29.72 0.00 -3.97
CA GLU A 629 28.61 -0.76 -4.51
C GLU A 629 28.32 -0.32 -5.96
N ALA A 630 28.07 -1.28 -6.83
CA ALA A 630 27.66 -0.98 -8.20
C ALA A 630 26.21 -0.47 -8.19
N LYS A 631 25.87 0.42 -9.13
CA LYS A 631 24.48 0.87 -9.33
C LYS A 631 23.53 -0.32 -9.56
N ASP A 632 24.00 -1.32 -10.30
CA ASP A 632 23.34 -2.61 -10.46
C ASP A 632 23.80 -3.54 -9.33
N ARG A 633 23.01 -3.62 -8.26
CA ARG A 633 23.30 -4.43 -7.06
C ARG A 633 23.36 -5.94 -7.36
N THR A 634 22.95 -6.39 -8.56
CA THR A 634 23.09 -7.80 -8.96
C THR A 634 24.53 -8.18 -9.32
N LYS A 635 25.42 -7.19 -9.52
CA LYS A 635 26.79 -7.39 -9.96
C LYS A 635 27.80 -6.79 -8.98
N ALA A 636 28.96 -7.43 -8.92
CA ALA A 636 30.09 -6.92 -8.16
C ALA A 636 30.74 -5.73 -8.89
N THR A 637 31.28 -4.78 -8.13
CA THR A 637 32.10 -3.70 -8.68
C THR A 637 33.49 -4.25 -9.01
N ILE A 638 33.84 -4.25 -10.29
CA ILE A 638 35.12 -4.80 -10.75
C ILE A 638 36.14 -3.67 -10.80
N VAL A 639 37.26 -3.84 -10.12
CA VAL A 639 38.30 -2.82 -10.03
C VAL A 639 39.66 -3.41 -10.43
N PRO A 640 40.26 -2.93 -11.53
CA PRO A 640 41.59 -3.39 -11.94
C PRO A 640 42.69 -2.73 -11.10
N ILE A 641 43.68 -3.54 -10.78
CA ILE A 641 44.86 -3.17 -10.01
C ILE A 641 46.08 -3.50 -10.87
N HIS A 642 46.99 -2.53 -11.00
CA HIS A 642 48.17 -2.67 -11.84
C HIS A 642 49.48 -2.58 -11.04
N LEU A 643 50.45 -3.41 -11.40
CA LEU A 643 51.83 -3.36 -10.91
C LEU A 643 52.78 -3.90 -11.98
N ASP A 644 53.79 -3.13 -12.39
CA ASP A 644 54.86 -3.55 -13.32
C ASP A 644 54.34 -4.28 -14.58
N GLY A 645 53.25 -3.78 -15.17
CA GLY A 645 52.63 -4.38 -16.37
C GLY A 645 51.73 -5.60 -16.13
N LYS A 646 51.56 -6.06 -14.88
CA LYS A 646 50.57 -7.07 -14.50
C LYS A 646 49.26 -6.41 -14.06
N GLU A 647 48.14 -7.00 -14.47
CA GLU A 647 46.78 -6.59 -14.08
C GLU A 647 46.11 -7.70 -13.28
N VAL A 648 45.46 -7.34 -12.17
CA VAL A 648 44.57 -8.24 -11.40
C VAL A 648 43.25 -7.53 -11.10
N LEU A 649 42.14 -8.26 -11.17
CA LEU A 649 40.80 -7.72 -10.95
C LEU A 649 40.30 -8.02 -9.53
N ALA A 650 40.10 -6.97 -8.73
CA ALA A 650 39.32 -7.04 -7.50
C ALA A 650 37.81 -6.97 -7.81
N ARG A 651 36.99 -7.58 -6.94
CA ARG A 651 35.53 -7.59 -7.04
C ARG A 651 34.83 -6.87 -5.89
N GLY A 652 35.54 -6.56 -4.81
CA GLY A 652 35.01 -5.82 -3.68
C GLY A 652 36.02 -4.81 -3.15
N VAL A 653 35.54 -3.65 -2.73
CA VAL A 653 36.37 -2.65 -2.03
C VAL A 653 35.65 -2.26 -0.75
N VAL A 654 36.36 -2.40 0.37
CA VAL A 654 35.83 -2.10 1.71
C VAL A 654 36.69 -1.00 2.34
N GLY A 655 36.01 0.01 2.84
CA GLY A 655 36.57 1.14 3.55
C GLY A 655 36.43 0.94 5.05
N LEU A 656 37.56 0.86 5.76
CA LEU A 656 37.61 0.63 7.20
C LEU A 656 38.38 1.75 7.92
N ASN A 657 38.11 1.91 9.20
CA ASN A 657 38.78 2.89 10.06
C ASN A 657 40.12 2.35 10.58
N TYR A 658 41.09 3.23 10.81
CA TYR A 658 42.36 2.87 11.48
C TYR A 658 42.14 2.32 12.90
N ARG A 659 41.00 2.64 13.55
CA ARG A 659 40.59 2.10 14.86
C ARG A 659 39.80 0.79 14.80
N GLU A 660 39.46 0.27 13.61
CA GLU A 660 38.70 -0.97 13.43
C GLU A 660 39.26 -2.17 14.23
N PRO A 661 40.60 -2.40 14.30
CA PRO A 661 41.26 -3.33 15.21
C PRO A 661 40.77 -3.33 16.65
N GLN A 662 40.52 -2.13 17.19
CA GLN A 662 40.08 -1.99 18.58
C GLN A 662 38.69 -2.58 18.80
N VAL A 663 37.87 -2.68 17.75
CA VAL A 663 36.49 -3.18 17.79
C VAL A 663 36.45 -4.64 17.37
N SER A 664 36.74 -4.92 16.10
CA SER A 664 36.55 -6.24 15.48
C SER A 664 37.80 -7.12 15.51
N GLN A 665 38.96 -6.62 15.97
CA GLN A 665 40.22 -7.37 16.01
C GLN A 665 40.70 -7.86 14.63
N LEU A 666 40.35 -7.14 13.57
CA LEU A 666 40.74 -7.47 12.20
C LEU A 666 42.25 -7.41 11.94
N GLU A 667 43.07 -6.89 12.87
CA GLU A 667 44.52 -7.04 12.75
C GLU A 667 44.98 -8.50 12.78
N LYS A 668 44.16 -9.42 13.32
CA LYS A 668 44.49 -10.85 13.43
C LYS A 668 44.48 -11.59 12.09
N ILE A 669 43.72 -11.10 11.10
CA ILE A 669 43.64 -11.71 9.77
C ILE A 669 44.79 -11.31 8.85
N LEU A 670 45.63 -10.36 9.29
CA LEU A 670 46.81 -9.93 8.54
C LEU A 670 47.82 -11.08 8.44
N SER A 671 48.19 -11.43 7.22
CA SER A 671 49.26 -12.40 6.94
C SER A 671 50.64 -11.74 7.02
N CYS A 672 50.73 -10.46 6.65
CA CYS A 672 51.94 -9.65 6.72
C CYS A 672 51.67 -8.15 6.72
N GLY A 673 52.70 -7.35 7.04
CA GLY A 673 52.63 -5.90 7.11
C GLY A 673 51.91 -5.40 8.35
N ARG A 674 51.12 -4.33 8.22
CA ARG A 674 50.45 -3.66 9.35
C ARG A 674 49.07 -3.12 8.97
N TRP A 675 48.27 -2.78 9.99
CA TRP A 675 47.02 -2.02 9.81
C TRP A 675 47.28 -0.54 9.47
N PHE A 676 46.21 0.15 9.03
CA PHE A 676 46.19 1.58 8.75
C PHE A 676 46.53 2.43 9.99
N ARG A 677 47.16 3.58 9.76
CA ARG A 677 47.41 4.60 10.80
C ARG A 677 46.45 5.79 10.62
N LYS A 678 46.40 6.63 11.64
CA LYS A 678 45.65 7.88 11.60
C LYS A 678 46.17 8.75 10.45
N ASP A 679 45.26 9.37 9.71
CA ASP A 679 45.51 10.32 8.62
C ASP A 679 46.20 9.72 7.36
N GLU A 680 46.38 8.40 7.28
CA GLU A 680 46.79 7.73 6.04
C GLU A 680 45.63 7.66 5.03
N ARG A 681 45.88 8.05 3.77
CA ARG A 681 44.86 8.04 2.70
C ARG A 681 45.20 7.18 1.49
N GLN A 682 46.44 7.24 1.00
CA GLN A 682 46.92 6.51 -0.19
C GLN A 682 47.59 5.19 0.17
N VAL A 683 46.89 4.38 0.97
CA VAL A 683 47.37 3.06 1.41
C VAL A 683 46.27 2.01 1.22
N VAL A 684 46.68 0.77 0.98
CA VAL A 684 45.76 -0.37 0.80
C VAL A 684 46.29 -1.63 1.46
N LEU A 685 45.36 -2.52 1.81
CA LEU A 685 45.63 -3.92 2.16
C LEU A 685 45.05 -4.81 1.07
N LEU A 686 45.83 -5.80 0.65
CA LEU A 686 45.44 -6.76 -0.39
C LEU A 686 45.24 -8.15 0.20
N SER A 687 44.34 -8.94 -0.37
CA SER A 687 44.28 -10.36 -0.03
C SER A 687 45.57 -11.07 -0.48
N ASP A 688 45.94 -12.14 0.19
CA ASP A 688 47.10 -12.97 -0.18
C ASP A 688 47.03 -13.43 -1.64
N ARG A 689 45.82 -13.72 -2.14
CA ARG A 689 45.58 -14.10 -3.53
C ARG A 689 45.91 -12.95 -4.48
N LEU A 690 45.37 -11.76 -4.24
CA LEU A 690 45.62 -10.58 -5.09
C LEU A 690 47.10 -10.20 -5.09
N ALA A 691 47.73 -10.19 -3.91
CA ALA A 691 49.15 -9.86 -3.76
C ALA A 691 50.05 -10.86 -4.52
N ARG A 692 49.81 -12.17 -4.38
CA ARG A 692 50.57 -13.21 -5.12
C ARG A 692 50.36 -13.12 -6.62
N SER A 693 49.14 -12.85 -7.08
CA SER A 693 48.84 -12.68 -8.51
C SER A 693 49.56 -11.46 -9.11
N LEU A 694 49.72 -10.37 -8.34
CA LEU A 694 50.52 -9.20 -8.75
C LEU A 694 52.03 -9.44 -8.65
N GLY A 695 52.48 -10.50 -7.98
CA GLY A 695 53.90 -10.78 -7.73
C GLY A 695 54.49 -10.01 -6.55
N ILE A 696 53.65 -9.48 -5.66
CA ILE A 696 54.08 -8.77 -4.45
C ILE A 696 54.61 -9.77 -3.43
N SER A 697 55.81 -9.52 -2.92
CA SER A 697 56.41 -10.33 -1.86
C SER A 697 55.69 -10.14 -0.54
N LEU A 698 55.10 -11.21 -0.01
CA LEU A 698 54.45 -11.19 1.32
C LEU A 698 55.43 -10.90 2.47
N LYS A 699 56.75 -10.94 2.26
CA LYS A 699 57.73 -10.58 3.30
C LYS A 699 57.96 -9.08 3.43
N GLN A 700 57.77 -8.33 2.34
CA GLN A 700 58.03 -6.87 2.27
C GLN A 700 56.95 -6.20 1.40
N PRO A 701 55.66 -6.27 1.79
CA PRO A 701 54.58 -5.66 1.03
C PRO A 701 54.76 -4.15 0.88
N GLU A 702 55.35 -3.47 1.87
CA GLU A 702 55.52 -2.01 1.91
C GLU A 702 56.39 -1.40 0.81
N LYS A 703 57.16 -2.22 0.09
CA LYS A 703 57.96 -1.78 -1.07
C LYS A 703 57.14 -1.69 -2.36
N ALA A 704 55.97 -2.32 -2.41
CA ALA A 704 55.12 -2.29 -3.59
C ALA A 704 54.19 -1.07 -3.57
N THR A 705 54.17 -0.35 -4.68
CA THR A 705 53.19 0.70 -4.95
C THR A 705 52.37 0.25 -6.15
N ILE A 706 51.07 0.08 -5.95
CA ILE A 706 50.14 -0.37 -6.99
C ILE A 706 49.41 0.83 -7.57
N SER A 707 49.09 0.77 -8.86
CA SER A 707 48.20 1.74 -9.48
C SER A 707 46.75 1.25 -9.41
N PHE A 708 45.89 2.09 -8.84
CA PHE A 708 44.47 1.84 -8.62
C PHE A 708 43.69 3.06 -9.13
N TRP A 709 42.90 2.90 -10.20
CA TRP A 709 42.21 4.00 -10.91
C TRP A 709 43.11 5.21 -11.23
N GLY A 710 44.33 4.91 -11.67
CA GLY A 710 45.26 5.93 -12.09
C GLY A 710 45.93 6.71 -10.96
N MET A 711 45.83 6.17 -9.74
CA MET A 711 46.47 6.73 -8.56
C MET A 711 47.36 5.69 -7.93
N ASP A 712 48.46 6.16 -7.36
CA ASP A 712 49.43 5.30 -6.70
C ASP A 712 49.03 5.06 -5.25
N PHE A 713 48.97 3.79 -4.85
CA PHE A 713 48.67 3.35 -3.50
C PHE A 713 49.78 2.45 -2.98
N GLN A 714 50.29 2.76 -1.78
CA GLN A 714 51.25 1.91 -1.11
C GLN A 714 50.55 0.70 -0.48
N VAL A 715 51.09 -0.51 -0.70
CA VAL A 715 50.58 -1.73 -0.07
C VAL A 715 51.19 -1.86 1.32
N VAL A 716 50.42 -1.57 2.38
CA VAL A 716 50.95 -1.56 3.76
C VAL A 716 50.87 -2.92 4.47
N GLY A 717 50.20 -3.89 3.86
CA GLY A 717 50.06 -5.25 4.37
C GLY A 717 49.16 -6.13 3.51
N CYS A 718 49.13 -7.42 3.85
CA CYS A 718 48.26 -8.40 3.21
C CYS A 718 47.44 -9.17 4.26
N PHE A 719 46.32 -9.74 3.84
CA PHE A 719 45.43 -10.51 4.71
C PHE A 719 44.95 -11.82 4.05
N ARG A 720 44.53 -12.78 4.87
CA ARG A 720 43.97 -14.06 4.40
C ARG A 720 42.48 -13.88 4.06
N GLY A 721 42.11 -14.09 2.80
CA GLY A 721 40.73 -13.88 2.34
C GLY A 721 39.71 -14.79 2.99
N GLU A 722 40.04 -16.06 3.21
CA GLU A 722 39.19 -17.04 3.91
C GLU A 722 38.93 -16.65 5.38
N GLU A 723 39.92 -16.08 6.05
CA GLU A 723 39.75 -15.57 7.43
C GLU A 723 38.85 -14.33 7.43
N LEU A 724 38.91 -13.45 6.43
CA LEU A 724 38.00 -12.32 6.31
C LEU A 724 36.53 -12.75 6.09
N GLU A 725 36.30 -13.83 5.34
CA GLU A 725 34.94 -14.38 5.10
C GLU A 725 34.35 -15.02 6.35
N THR A 726 35.18 -15.69 7.14
CA THR A 726 34.74 -16.36 8.39
C THR A 726 34.69 -15.41 9.58
N HIS A 727 35.37 -14.27 9.51
CA HIS A 727 35.35 -13.20 10.52
C HIS A 727 34.07 -12.38 10.43
N VAL A 728 33.01 -12.91 11.04
CA VAL A 728 31.67 -12.32 11.04
C VAL A 728 31.51 -11.21 12.08
N ASP A 729 30.57 -10.30 11.82
CA ASP A 729 30.16 -9.24 12.73
C ASP A 729 29.00 -9.67 13.67
N LEU A 730 28.47 -8.74 14.48
CA LEU A 730 27.37 -8.97 15.43
C LEU A 730 26.03 -9.33 14.78
N ASP A 731 25.85 -9.10 13.49
CA ASP A 731 24.72 -9.63 12.72
C ASP A 731 24.95 -11.09 12.28
N GLY A 732 26.17 -11.60 12.43
CA GLY A 732 26.59 -12.92 12.00
C GLY A 732 27.00 -13.00 10.54
N GLU A 733 27.17 -11.86 9.85
CA GLU A 733 27.54 -11.76 8.44
C GLU A 733 29.00 -11.30 8.25
N PRO A 734 29.65 -11.65 7.12
CA PRO A 734 30.97 -11.13 6.76
C PRO A 734 30.97 -9.62 6.50
N LEU A 735 32.15 -8.99 6.61
CA LEU A 735 32.33 -7.56 6.31
C LEU A 735 32.47 -7.24 4.82
N THR A 736 32.44 -8.25 3.95
CA THR A 736 32.61 -8.07 2.51
C THR A 736 31.32 -7.60 1.84
N PRO A 737 31.39 -6.85 0.72
CA PRO A 737 30.20 -6.35 0.05
C PRO A 737 29.29 -7.48 -0.45
N VAL A 738 28.01 -7.18 -0.66
CA VAL A 738 27.03 -8.16 -1.14
C VAL A 738 26.57 -7.87 -2.57
N ILE A 739 26.14 -8.91 -3.27
CA ILE A 739 25.42 -8.87 -4.54
C ILE A 739 24.04 -9.54 -4.38
N PHE A 740 23.08 -9.15 -5.21
CA PHE A 740 21.68 -9.58 -5.15
C PHE A 740 21.27 -10.36 -6.42
N PRO A 741 21.55 -11.68 -6.51
CA PRO A 741 21.52 -12.40 -7.80
C PRO A 741 20.12 -12.71 -8.32
N SER A 742 19.16 -12.95 -7.41
CA SER A 742 17.77 -13.30 -7.73
C SER A 742 16.83 -12.09 -7.69
N GLU A 743 17.37 -10.89 -7.51
CA GLU A 743 16.63 -9.65 -7.71
C GLU A 743 16.49 -9.48 -9.23
N ALA A 744 15.59 -10.29 -9.81
CA ALA A 744 15.09 -10.07 -11.14
C ALA A 744 14.79 -8.59 -11.24
N VAL A 745 15.58 -7.89 -12.05
CA VAL A 745 15.48 -6.49 -12.44
C VAL A 745 14.06 -6.01 -12.13
N MET A 746 13.85 -5.40 -10.94
CA MET A 746 12.66 -4.59 -10.75
C MET A 746 12.89 -3.43 -11.70
N GLU A 747 12.46 -3.61 -12.95
CA GLU A 747 12.05 -2.46 -13.74
C GLU A 747 11.05 -1.77 -12.84
N VAL A 748 11.51 -0.73 -12.14
CA VAL A 748 10.67 0.07 -11.27
C VAL A 748 9.49 0.44 -12.15
N THR A 749 8.36 -0.21 -11.87
CA THR A 749 7.19 -0.04 -12.70
C THR A 749 6.83 1.42 -12.61
N GLU A 750 6.14 1.97 -13.60
CA GLU A 750 5.82 3.40 -13.49
C GLU A 750 4.92 3.71 -12.29
N VAL A 751 4.16 2.71 -11.83
CA VAL A 751 3.37 2.80 -10.60
C VAL A 751 4.30 2.82 -9.40
N GLU A 752 5.31 1.95 -9.33
CA GLU A 752 6.32 1.99 -8.27
C GLU A 752 7.17 3.24 -8.34
N MET A 753 7.53 3.74 -9.52
CA MET A 753 8.26 4.99 -9.66
C MET A 753 7.37 6.15 -9.27
N GLU A 754 6.07 6.12 -9.55
CA GLU A 754 5.13 7.14 -9.08
C GLU A 754 4.87 7.06 -7.58
N ALA A 755 4.80 5.87 -7.01
CA ALA A 755 4.70 5.63 -5.57
C ALA A 755 5.99 6.08 -4.87
N ILE A 756 7.15 5.69 -5.41
CA ILE A 756 8.47 6.21 -5.05
C ILE A 756 8.38 7.71 -5.17
N GLU A 757 8.23 8.35 -6.33
CA GLU A 757 8.10 9.80 -6.56
C GLU A 757 7.07 10.54 -5.67
N ALA A 758 6.00 9.88 -5.26
CA ALA A 758 4.99 10.35 -4.31
C ALA A 758 5.33 10.04 -2.85
N GLY A 759 6.48 9.39 -2.61
CA GLY A 759 7.19 8.92 -1.40
C GLY A 759 6.35 8.03 -0.51
N GLU A 760 5.68 7.09 -1.15
CA GLU A 760 5.12 5.91 -0.50
C GLU A 760 6.24 4.89 -0.32
N ASP A 761 6.21 4.18 0.81
CA ASP A 761 7.15 3.10 1.10
C ASP A 761 6.82 1.92 0.17
N VAL A 762 7.61 1.76 -0.89
CA VAL A 762 7.60 0.53 -1.68
C VAL A 762 8.34 -0.51 -0.85
N GLN A 763 7.60 -1.51 -0.35
CA GLN A 763 8.20 -2.63 0.37
C GLN A 763 9.12 -3.38 -0.59
N ALA A 764 10.42 -3.11 -0.51
CA ALA A 764 11.43 -3.92 -1.17
C ALA A 764 11.31 -5.34 -0.61
N PHE A 765 10.90 -6.29 -1.46
CA PHE A 765 10.86 -7.70 -1.10
C PHE A 765 12.25 -8.14 -0.62
N GLN A 766 12.29 -8.94 0.45
CA GLN A 766 13.54 -9.48 0.99
C GLN A 766 14.21 -10.40 -0.05
N SER A 767 15.13 -9.86 -0.82
CA SER A 767 15.96 -10.58 -1.78
C SER A 767 17.09 -11.31 -1.04
N ARG A 768 17.30 -12.59 -1.35
CA ARG A 768 18.48 -13.32 -0.90
C ARG A 768 19.73 -12.70 -1.55
N TYR A 769 20.73 -12.35 -0.75
CA TYR A 769 22.02 -11.80 -1.21
C TYR A 769 23.17 -12.75 -0.94
N GLN A 770 24.29 -12.52 -1.62
CA GLN A 770 25.54 -13.29 -1.50
C GLN A 770 26.70 -12.34 -1.25
N HIS A 771 27.60 -12.69 -0.33
CA HIS A 771 28.81 -11.92 -0.07
C HIS A 771 29.88 -12.18 -1.14
N ILE A 772 30.63 -11.13 -1.48
CA ILE A 772 31.79 -11.21 -2.35
C ILE A 772 32.92 -11.90 -1.56
N PRO A 773 33.66 -12.85 -2.16
CA PRO A 773 34.77 -13.50 -1.50
C PRO A 773 35.84 -12.52 -1.01
N GLY A 774 36.34 -12.73 0.22
CA GLY A 774 37.41 -11.94 0.83
C GLY A 774 38.71 -12.01 0.02
N ASP A 775 38.94 -13.14 -0.65
CA ASP A 775 40.05 -13.35 -1.59
C ASP A 775 40.08 -12.37 -2.77
N LEU A 776 38.92 -11.78 -3.11
CA LEU A 776 38.77 -10.83 -4.22
C LEU A 776 38.49 -9.41 -3.71
N THR A 777 38.71 -9.15 -2.43
CA THR A 777 38.40 -7.88 -1.76
C THR A 777 39.68 -7.08 -1.51
N VAL A 778 39.59 -5.75 -1.65
CA VAL A 778 40.63 -4.79 -1.26
C VAL A 778 40.13 -4.01 -0.05
N LEU A 779 41.00 -3.81 0.95
CA LEU A 779 40.69 -2.92 2.08
C LEU A 779 41.48 -1.61 1.94
N MET A 780 40.82 -0.50 2.23
CA MET A 780 41.45 0.84 2.26
C MET A 780 40.87 1.71 3.37
N PRO A 781 41.49 2.86 3.68
CA PRO A 781 40.91 3.82 4.61
C PRO A 781 39.51 4.26 4.18
N TYR A 782 38.55 4.25 5.10
CA TYR A 782 37.13 4.56 4.79
C TYR A 782 36.95 5.95 4.16
N GLN A 783 37.72 6.95 4.59
CA GLN A 783 37.66 8.32 4.06
C GLN A 783 37.99 8.35 2.57
N THR A 784 39.01 7.58 2.17
CA THR A 784 39.41 7.44 0.77
C THR A 784 38.30 6.79 -0.04
N LEU A 785 37.68 5.71 0.48
CA LEU A 785 36.60 5.06 -0.24
C LEU A 785 35.33 5.93 -0.35
N MET A 786 34.97 6.66 0.71
CA MET A 786 33.86 7.62 0.68
C MET A 786 34.07 8.70 -0.39
N SER A 787 35.32 9.16 -0.60
CA SER A 787 35.62 10.11 -1.68
C SER A 787 35.47 9.53 -3.09
N PHE A 788 35.53 8.21 -3.25
CA PHE A 788 35.29 7.50 -4.51
C PHE A 788 33.86 6.98 -4.67
N GLY A 789 32.90 7.55 -3.94
CA GLY A 789 31.49 7.14 -4.03
C GLY A 789 31.14 5.89 -3.21
N GLY A 790 31.99 5.50 -2.25
CA GLY A 790 31.65 4.51 -1.25
C GLY A 790 30.44 4.93 -0.41
N ALA A 791 29.63 3.96 -0.01
CA ALA A 791 28.44 4.18 0.80
C ALA A 791 28.63 3.63 2.23
N LEU A 792 28.23 4.40 3.24
CA LEU A 792 28.26 3.98 4.64
C LEU A 792 27.20 2.89 4.87
N LYS A 793 27.63 1.71 5.30
CA LYS A 793 26.77 0.53 5.46
C LYS A 793 26.44 0.21 6.90
N ALA A 794 27.40 0.40 7.79
CA ALA A 794 27.21 0.13 9.21
C ALA A 794 28.15 0.98 10.07
N LEU A 795 27.77 1.14 11.33
CA LEU A 795 28.56 1.75 12.39
C LEU A 795 28.73 0.73 13.51
N ALA A 796 29.97 0.32 13.77
CA ALA A 796 30.29 -0.51 14.92
C ALA A 796 30.80 0.38 16.07
N ILE A 797 30.33 0.10 17.28
CA ILE A 797 30.54 0.92 18.47
C ILE A 797 31.05 0.00 19.58
N LYS A 798 32.22 0.29 20.13
CA LYS A 798 32.76 -0.43 21.29
C LYS A 798 32.84 0.50 22.50
N PRO A 799 31.94 0.36 23.48
CA PRO A 799 32.02 1.10 24.74
C PRO A 799 33.32 0.81 25.49
N THR A 800 33.84 1.80 26.20
CA THR A 800 35.05 1.64 27.05
C THR A 800 34.80 0.67 28.21
N SER A 801 33.57 0.62 28.73
CA SER A 801 33.15 -0.34 29.76
C SER A 801 32.19 -1.40 29.18
N PRO A 802 32.56 -2.70 29.17
CA PRO A 802 31.72 -3.78 28.68
C PRO A 802 30.38 -3.94 29.41
N GLU A 803 30.33 -3.57 30.69
CA GLU A 803 29.11 -3.68 31.52
C GLU A 803 28.08 -2.60 31.14
N ALA A 804 28.52 -1.54 30.48
CA ALA A 804 27.66 -0.50 29.96
C ALA A 804 26.92 -0.92 28.67
N THR A 805 27.40 -1.92 27.92
CA THR A 805 26.85 -2.29 26.60
C THR A 805 25.34 -2.56 26.65
N ARG A 806 24.85 -3.30 27.66
CA ARG A 806 23.42 -3.62 27.78
C ARG A 806 22.56 -2.40 28.17
N THR A 807 23.11 -1.48 28.94
CA THR A 807 22.41 -0.25 29.36
C THR A 807 22.40 0.76 28.22
N ILE A 808 23.54 0.93 27.55
CA ILE A 808 23.68 1.74 26.34
C ILE A 808 22.73 1.20 25.26
N ALA A 809 22.72 -0.11 24.99
CA ALA A 809 21.83 -0.72 24.02
C ALA A 809 20.35 -0.44 24.32
N ARG A 810 19.94 -0.57 25.59
CA ARG A 810 18.56 -0.28 26.01
C ARG A 810 18.18 1.19 25.74
N ASN A 811 19.05 2.13 26.11
CA ASN A 811 18.82 3.55 25.88
C ASN A 811 18.85 3.90 24.39
N LEU A 812 19.74 3.26 23.62
CA LEU A 812 19.85 3.46 22.18
C LEU A 812 18.68 2.88 21.41
N VAL A 813 18.10 1.74 21.81
CA VAL A 813 16.91 1.17 21.13
C VAL A 813 15.67 2.03 21.39
N ASP A 814 15.59 2.66 22.56
CA ASP A 814 14.52 3.60 22.86
C ASP A 814 14.68 4.94 22.11
N ARG A 815 15.93 5.33 21.82
CA ARG A 815 16.27 6.53 21.05
C ARG A 815 16.23 6.30 19.53
N PHE A 816 17.02 5.36 19.02
CA PHE A 816 17.14 4.99 17.60
C PHE A 816 16.09 3.94 17.23
N GLY A 817 15.36 4.20 16.15
CA GLY A 817 14.33 3.31 15.60
C GLY A 817 14.90 2.21 14.71
N LEU A 818 16.21 1.97 14.79
CA LEU A 818 16.95 1.01 13.98
C LEU A 818 17.11 -0.32 14.70
N THR A 819 17.31 -1.38 13.92
CA THR A 819 17.75 -2.67 14.45
C THR A 819 19.14 -2.51 15.04
N LEU A 820 19.30 -2.87 16.31
CA LEU A 820 20.59 -2.82 16.99
C LEU A 820 21.05 -4.24 17.30
N PHE A 821 22.25 -4.59 16.84
CA PHE A 821 22.89 -5.84 17.23
C PHE A 821 23.88 -5.55 18.34
N THR A 822 23.97 -6.43 19.33
CA THR A 822 24.82 -6.23 20.49
C THR A 822 25.60 -7.48 20.79
N GLY A 823 26.89 -7.30 21.04
CA GLY A 823 27.75 -8.32 21.58
C GLY A 823 27.84 -8.21 23.08
N GLU A 824 27.24 -9.16 23.79
CA GLU A 824 27.27 -9.25 25.25
C GLU A 824 28.11 -10.47 25.70
N ARG A 825 28.44 -10.57 27.00
CA ARG A 825 29.17 -11.74 27.54
C ARG A 825 28.41 -13.06 27.31
N GLU A 826 27.08 -13.00 27.29
CA GLU A 826 26.18 -14.15 27.06
C GLU A 826 26.02 -14.52 25.57
N GLY A 827 26.63 -13.77 24.65
CA GLY A 827 26.50 -13.98 23.21
C GLY A 827 25.93 -12.76 22.49
N THR A 828 25.44 -13.00 21.28
CA THR A 828 24.98 -11.95 20.39
C THR A 828 23.47 -11.82 20.41
N PHE A 829 22.97 -10.60 20.57
CA PHE A 829 21.55 -10.31 20.66
C PHE A 829 21.14 -9.27 19.62
N MET A 830 19.96 -9.48 19.05
CA MET A 830 19.25 -8.49 18.26
C MET A 830 18.22 -7.81 19.13
N TYR A 831 18.30 -6.50 19.22
CA TYR A 831 17.28 -5.66 19.82
C TYR A 831 16.43 -5.05 18.71
N SER A 832 15.14 -5.38 18.73
CA SER A 832 14.13 -4.71 17.91
C SER A 832 13.03 -4.17 18.80
N ALA A 833 12.50 -3.02 18.40
CA ALA A 833 11.50 -2.32 19.17
C ALA A 833 10.13 -2.50 18.49
N SER A 834 9.40 -3.57 18.82
CA SER A 834 8.08 -3.87 18.27
C SER A 834 6.95 -3.54 19.26
N ASP A 835 5.92 -2.84 18.78
CA ASP A 835 4.70 -2.59 19.54
C ASP A 835 3.83 -3.84 19.52
N ALA A 836 4.03 -4.75 20.47
CA ALA A 836 3.15 -5.89 20.66
C ALA A 836 1.89 -5.47 21.45
N LEU A 837 0.71 -5.91 21.01
CA LEU A 837 -0.52 -5.81 21.79
C LEU A 837 -0.56 -6.99 22.78
N SER A 838 -0.14 -6.77 24.03
CA SER A 838 -0.35 -7.76 25.09
C SER A 838 -1.78 -7.64 25.63
N TYR A 839 -2.64 -8.59 25.29
CA TYR A 839 -3.96 -8.70 25.90
C TYR A 839 -3.81 -9.32 27.30
N SER A 840 -3.88 -8.51 28.34
CA SER A 840 -3.91 -9.00 29.72
C SER A 840 -5.36 -9.33 30.10
N GLY A 841 -5.59 -10.50 30.71
CA GLY A 841 -6.90 -10.91 31.21
C GLY A 841 -7.74 -11.81 30.29
N VAL A 842 -7.26 -12.15 29.07
CA VAL A 842 -7.98 -13.08 28.16
C VAL A 842 -8.30 -14.44 28.80
N PRO A 843 -7.37 -15.09 29.54
CA PRO A 843 -7.69 -16.34 30.22
C PRO A 843 -8.83 -16.21 31.24
N ASN A 844 -8.94 -15.05 31.90
CA ASN A 844 -9.95 -14.81 32.94
C ASN A 844 -11.36 -14.60 32.38
N ILE A 845 -11.49 -14.31 31.08
CA ILE A 845 -12.77 -14.01 30.42
C ILE A 845 -13.41 -15.27 29.80
N LEU A 846 -12.61 -16.30 29.54
CA LEU A 846 -13.08 -17.51 28.86
C LEU A 846 -14.21 -18.20 29.64
N ILE A 847 -14.08 -18.30 30.97
CA ILE A 847 -15.07 -18.96 31.83
C ILE A 847 -16.40 -18.18 31.86
N PRO A 848 -16.45 -16.87 32.19
CA PRO A 848 -17.69 -16.09 32.13
C PRO A 848 -18.37 -16.08 30.76
N MET A 849 -17.58 -16.06 29.68
CA MET A 849 -18.10 -16.11 28.32
C MET A 849 -18.81 -17.44 28.06
N LEU A 850 -18.20 -18.57 28.41
CA LEU A 850 -18.78 -19.90 28.21
C LEU A 850 -20.07 -20.09 29.03
N ILE A 851 -20.06 -19.64 30.29
CA ILE A 851 -21.26 -19.62 31.15
C ILE A 851 -22.40 -18.84 30.47
N SER A 852 -22.08 -17.69 29.89
CA SER A 852 -23.08 -16.84 29.24
C SER A 852 -23.64 -17.44 27.96
N VAL A 853 -22.81 -18.07 27.13
CA VAL A 853 -23.28 -18.83 25.96
C VAL A 853 -24.29 -19.89 26.39
N LEU A 854 -23.99 -20.65 27.43
CA LEU A 854 -24.87 -21.69 27.95
C LEU A 854 -26.19 -21.13 28.51
N ILE A 855 -26.14 -20.00 29.25
CA ILE A 855 -27.33 -19.33 29.79
C ILE A 855 -28.25 -18.85 28.66
N VAL A 856 -27.70 -18.13 27.67
CA VAL A 856 -28.50 -17.61 26.55
C VAL A 856 -29.04 -18.74 25.70
N LEU A 857 -28.22 -19.74 25.39
CA LEU A 857 -28.63 -20.93 24.65
C LEU A 857 -29.82 -21.62 25.34
N ASN A 858 -29.69 -21.94 26.64
CA ASN A 858 -30.74 -22.61 27.40
C ASN A 858 -32.04 -21.79 27.42
N THR A 859 -31.92 -20.47 27.63
CA THR A 859 -33.09 -19.59 27.70
C THR A 859 -33.78 -19.45 26.34
N MET A 860 -33.02 -19.38 25.25
CA MET A 860 -33.55 -19.28 23.89
C MET A 860 -34.17 -20.60 23.42
N ILE A 861 -33.58 -21.76 23.75
CA ILE A 861 -34.21 -23.07 23.50
C ILE A 861 -35.57 -23.16 24.20
N GLY A 862 -35.62 -22.79 25.49
CA GLY A 862 -36.88 -22.75 26.24
C GLY A 862 -37.92 -21.84 25.58
N SER A 863 -37.49 -20.69 25.04
CA SER A 863 -38.37 -19.77 24.31
C SER A 863 -38.97 -20.37 23.03
N VAL A 864 -38.23 -21.19 22.29
CA VAL A 864 -38.70 -21.81 21.04
C VAL A 864 -39.76 -22.86 21.34
N TYR A 865 -39.53 -23.72 22.34
CA TYR A 865 -40.46 -24.79 22.69
C TYR A 865 -41.80 -24.26 23.22
N GLU A 866 -41.76 -23.22 24.05
CA GLU A 866 -42.98 -22.59 24.55
C GLU A 866 -43.76 -21.83 23.48
N ARG A 867 -43.13 -21.52 22.33
CA ARG A 867 -43.74 -20.78 21.21
C ARG A 867 -44.05 -21.68 20.01
N LYS A 868 -44.00 -23.01 20.18
CA LYS A 868 -44.31 -23.97 19.11
C LYS A 868 -45.68 -23.73 18.47
N ARG A 869 -46.71 -23.40 19.28
CA ARG A 869 -48.06 -23.07 18.78
C ARG A 869 -48.09 -21.75 17.99
N GLU A 870 -47.36 -20.73 18.43
CA GLU A 870 -47.26 -19.45 17.72
C GLU A 870 -46.53 -19.61 16.37
N ILE A 871 -45.45 -20.39 16.34
CA ILE A 871 -44.71 -20.73 15.12
C ILE A 871 -45.62 -21.45 14.11
N GLY A 872 -46.48 -22.35 14.59
CA GLY A 872 -47.51 -23.00 13.76
C GLY A 872 -48.46 -21.99 13.12
N VAL A 873 -48.97 -21.02 13.90
CA VAL A 873 -49.86 -19.95 13.39
C VAL A 873 -49.14 -19.08 12.35
N TYR A 874 -47.89 -18.70 12.60
CA TYR A 874 -47.09 -17.92 11.65
C TYR A 874 -46.88 -18.66 10.32
N THR A 875 -46.64 -19.96 10.39
CA THR A 875 -46.50 -20.83 9.22
C THR A 875 -47.81 -20.94 8.45
N SER A 876 -48.95 -21.06 9.14
CA SER A 876 -50.28 -21.10 8.53
C SER A 876 -50.69 -19.79 7.85
N VAL A 877 -50.15 -18.65 8.30
CA VAL A 877 -50.34 -17.32 7.67
C VAL A 877 -49.36 -17.08 6.51
N GLY A 878 -48.46 -18.04 6.23
CA GLY A 878 -47.57 -18.00 5.06
C GLY A 878 -46.16 -17.48 5.34
N LEU A 879 -45.71 -17.40 6.59
CA LEU A 879 -44.31 -17.09 6.89
C LEU A 879 -43.41 -18.27 6.53
N ALA A 880 -42.43 -18.02 5.66
CA ALA A 880 -41.41 -19.01 5.32
C ALA A 880 -40.56 -19.41 6.55
N PRO A 881 -40.04 -20.65 6.62
CA PRO A 881 -39.18 -21.12 7.72
C PRO A 881 -37.98 -20.19 8.03
N PHE A 882 -37.42 -19.58 6.98
CA PHE A 882 -36.33 -18.61 7.13
C PHE A 882 -36.77 -17.33 7.85
N HIS A 883 -37.98 -16.82 7.60
CA HIS A 883 -38.53 -15.65 8.29
C HIS A 883 -38.80 -15.93 9.77
N VAL A 884 -39.20 -17.15 10.12
CA VAL A 884 -39.37 -17.59 11.52
C VAL A 884 -38.02 -17.66 12.24
N SER A 885 -36.98 -18.23 11.61
CA SER A 885 -35.61 -18.22 12.16
C SER A 885 -35.13 -16.80 12.48
N PHE A 886 -35.38 -15.88 11.54
CA PHE A 886 -34.92 -14.50 11.66
C PHE A 886 -35.61 -13.74 12.80
N LEU A 887 -36.85 -14.08 13.16
CA LEU A 887 -37.55 -13.50 14.31
C LEU A 887 -36.77 -13.72 15.62
N PHE A 888 -36.24 -14.93 15.84
CA PHE A 888 -35.45 -15.26 17.05
C PHE A 888 -34.05 -14.62 17.01
N ILE A 889 -33.43 -14.50 15.83
CA ILE A 889 -32.16 -13.78 15.66
C ILE A 889 -32.36 -12.28 15.95
N ALA A 890 -33.47 -11.69 15.52
CA ALA A 890 -33.83 -10.31 15.82
C ALA A 890 -34.06 -10.08 17.33
N GLU A 891 -34.69 -11.04 18.01
CA GLU A 891 -34.89 -11.03 19.47
C GLU A 891 -33.53 -11.03 20.21
N ALA A 892 -32.60 -11.90 19.79
CA ALA A 892 -31.26 -11.98 20.34
C ALA A 892 -30.41 -10.73 20.07
N LEU A 893 -30.52 -10.16 18.86
CA LEU A 893 -29.82 -8.92 18.50
C LEU A 893 -30.30 -7.76 19.36
N ALA A 894 -31.61 -7.67 19.64
CA ALA A 894 -32.16 -6.67 20.55
C ALA A 894 -31.62 -6.84 21.99
N PHE A 895 -31.57 -8.08 22.50
CA PHE A 895 -30.92 -8.37 23.79
C PHE A 895 -29.45 -7.98 23.80
N ALA A 896 -28.71 -8.28 22.74
CA ALA A 896 -27.29 -7.93 22.62
C ALA A 896 -27.08 -6.41 22.68
N VAL A 897 -27.83 -5.65 21.87
CA VAL A 897 -27.71 -4.18 21.83
C VAL A 897 -28.11 -3.54 23.16
N LEU A 898 -29.23 -3.97 23.75
CA LEU A 898 -29.69 -3.46 25.06
C LEU A 898 -28.64 -3.71 26.15
N SER A 899 -28.13 -4.93 26.22
CA SER A 899 -27.25 -5.35 27.30
C SER A 899 -25.85 -4.76 27.17
N VAL A 900 -25.36 -4.60 25.94
CA VAL A 900 -24.05 -4.00 25.67
C VAL A 900 -24.04 -2.52 26.06
N VAL A 901 -25.05 -1.75 25.66
CA VAL A 901 -25.11 -0.32 25.99
C VAL A 901 -25.33 -0.11 27.49
N LEU A 902 -26.27 -0.84 28.12
CA LEU A 902 -26.51 -0.71 29.56
C LEU A 902 -25.33 -1.23 30.41
N GLY A 903 -24.69 -2.32 30.00
CA GLY A 903 -23.50 -2.85 30.66
C GLY A 903 -22.29 -1.94 30.51
N TYR A 904 -22.12 -1.32 29.35
CA TYR A 904 -21.12 -0.27 29.14
C TYR A 904 -21.39 0.95 30.03
N LEU A 905 -22.64 1.45 30.06
CA LEU A 905 -23.05 2.55 30.92
C LEU A 905 -22.78 2.26 32.39
N LEU A 906 -23.13 1.06 32.85
CA LEU A 906 -22.88 0.61 34.22
C LEU A 906 -21.37 0.60 34.52
N ALA A 907 -20.56 0.04 33.63
CA ALA A 907 -19.11 -0.02 33.79
C ALA A 907 -18.48 1.38 33.90
N GLN A 908 -18.88 2.30 33.02
CA GLN A 908 -18.35 3.67 33.01
C GLN A 908 -18.84 4.48 34.21
N THR A 909 -20.11 4.34 34.61
CA THR A 909 -20.66 5.06 35.77
C THR A 909 -19.99 4.61 37.06
N CYS A 910 -19.78 3.30 37.23
CA CYS A 910 -19.02 2.78 38.35
C CYS A 910 -17.56 3.26 38.32
N ALA A 911 -16.92 3.27 37.14
CA ALA A 911 -15.56 3.80 37.00
C ALA A 911 -15.45 5.26 37.44
N GLY A 912 -16.36 6.12 36.96
CA GLY A 912 -16.38 7.53 37.31
C GLY A 912 -16.66 7.81 38.80
N LEU A 913 -17.58 7.06 39.41
CA LEU A 913 -17.95 7.23 40.82
C LEU A 913 -16.89 6.68 41.79
N PHE A 914 -16.27 5.54 41.46
CA PHE A 914 -15.36 4.84 42.37
C PHE A 914 -13.87 5.07 42.10
N ALA A 915 -13.49 5.79 41.03
CA ALA A 915 -12.08 6.07 40.67
C ALA A 915 -11.24 6.68 41.80
N ALA A 916 -11.85 7.45 42.71
CA ALA A 916 -11.15 8.08 43.84
C ALA A 916 -11.12 7.23 45.12
N THR A 917 -11.73 6.04 45.12
CA THR A 917 -11.87 5.18 46.30
C THR A 917 -10.88 4.01 46.30
N SER A 918 -10.43 3.58 47.48
CA SER A 918 -9.55 2.42 47.64
C SER A 918 -10.20 1.10 47.18
N LEU A 919 -11.54 1.04 47.12
CA LEU A 919 -12.32 -0.10 46.63
C LEU A 919 -12.07 -0.42 45.14
N TRP A 920 -11.55 0.54 44.37
CA TRP A 920 -11.32 0.43 42.93
C TRP A 920 -9.84 0.28 42.55
N GLN A 921 -8.94 0.14 43.53
CA GLN A 921 -7.51 -0.07 43.29
C GLN A 921 -7.25 -1.41 42.59
N GLY A 922 -6.58 -1.37 41.44
CA GLY A 922 -6.21 -2.56 40.65
C GLY A 922 -7.16 -2.90 39.50
N ILE A 923 -8.34 -2.28 39.42
CA ILE A 923 -9.26 -2.42 38.27
C ILE A 923 -8.96 -1.31 37.26
N THR A 924 -8.36 -1.65 36.13
CA THR A 924 -8.17 -0.70 35.02
C THR A 924 -9.38 -0.77 34.10
N VAL A 925 -10.33 0.15 34.28
CA VAL A 925 -11.45 0.28 33.33
C VAL A 925 -10.88 0.82 32.02
N ASN A 926 -11.16 0.11 30.95
CA ASN A 926 -10.55 0.41 29.67
C ASN A 926 -11.20 1.67 29.06
N TYR A 927 -10.57 2.83 29.25
CA TYR A 927 -10.92 4.07 28.53
C TYR A 927 -10.44 4.03 27.08
N SER A 928 -9.63 3.03 26.67
CA SER A 928 -9.30 2.79 25.27
C SER A 928 -10.54 2.28 24.55
N SER A 929 -11.21 3.23 23.91
CA SER A 929 -12.31 3.10 22.97
C SER A 929 -12.22 1.88 22.05
N LEU A 930 -11.12 1.62 21.36
CA LEU A 930 -11.08 0.55 20.35
C LEU A 930 -11.09 -0.85 20.98
N ALA A 931 -10.44 -1.01 22.12
CA ALA A 931 -10.50 -2.22 22.91
C ALA A 931 -11.90 -2.42 23.53
N GLY A 932 -12.52 -1.35 24.02
CA GLY A 932 -13.92 -1.36 24.46
C GLY A 932 -14.88 -1.73 23.33
N VAL A 933 -14.69 -1.19 22.13
CA VAL A 933 -15.46 -1.53 20.93
C VAL A 933 -15.30 -3.00 20.57
N ALA A 934 -14.07 -3.52 20.57
CA ALA A 934 -13.81 -4.93 20.33
C ALA A 934 -14.50 -5.83 21.38
N ALA A 935 -14.47 -5.45 22.66
CA ALA A 935 -15.17 -6.16 23.73
C ALA A 935 -16.69 -6.17 23.53
N MET A 936 -17.29 -5.05 23.13
CA MET A 936 -18.72 -4.96 22.83
C MET A 936 -19.11 -5.81 21.62
N ILE A 937 -18.33 -5.76 20.53
CA ILE A 937 -18.54 -6.61 19.34
C ILE A 937 -18.44 -8.08 19.72
N LEU A 938 -17.46 -8.43 20.56
CA LEU A 938 -17.30 -9.79 21.08
C LEU A 938 -18.55 -10.23 21.85
N VAL A 939 -19.11 -9.39 22.73
CA VAL A 939 -20.36 -9.70 23.44
C VAL A 939 -21.53 -9.90 22.47
N ILE A 940 -21.68 -9.02 21.47
CA ILE A 940 -22.74 -9.16 20.44
C ILE A 940 -22.58 -10.49 19.69
N MET A 941 -21.36 -10.84 19.29
CA MET A 941 -21.08 -12.09 18.60
C MET A 941 -21.37 -13.31 19.46
N VAL A 942 -20.99 -13.28 20.74
CA VAL A 942 -21.28 -14.34 21.71
C VAL A 942 -22.78 -14.59 21.83
N VAL A 943 -23.58 -13.52 21.95
CA VAL A 943 -25.05 -13.62 22.00
C VAL A 943 -25.60 -14.16 20.67
N LEU A 944 -25.16 -13.65 19.53
CA LEU A 944 -25.65 -14.11 18.22
C LEU A 944 -25.32 -15.59 17.97
N ILE A 945 -24.10 -16.04 18.29
CA ILE A 945 -23.67 -17.44 18.15
C ILE A 945 -24.55 -18.36 19.00
N SER A 946 -24.89 -17.97 20.22
CA SER A 946 -25.73 -18.77 21.11
C SER A 946 -27.17 -18.97 20.59
N VAL A 947 -27.63 -18.15 19.63
CA VAL A 947 -29.00 -18.21 19.08
C VAL A 947 -29.08 -18.93 17.74
N ILE A 948 -27.94 -19.22 17.09
CA ILE A 948 -27.90 -19.94 15.81
C ILE A 948 -28.59 -21.32 15.91
N TYR A 949 -28.33 -22.07 16.98
CA TYR A 949 -28.95 -23.38 17.18
C TYR A 949 -30.47 -23.28 17.46
N PRO A 950 -30.93 -22.50 18.46
CA PRO A 950 -32.36 -22.30 18.71
C PRO A 950 -33.14 -21.81 17.48
N SER A 951 -32.58 -20.87 16.71
CA SER A 951 -33.27 -20.31 15.53
C SER A 951 -33.44 -21.36 14.42
N ARG A 952 -32.46 -22.26 14.23
CA ARG A 952 -32.58 -23.40 13.32
C ARG A 952 -33.65 -24.39 13.78
N VAL A 953 -33.75 -24.66 15.07
CA VAL A 953 -34.81 -25.51 15.64
C VAL A 953 -36.19 -24.89 15.40
N ALA A 954 -36.34 -23.57 15.59
CA ALA A 954 -37.58 -22.86 15.30
C ALA A 954 -37.96 -22.92 13.80
N ALA A 955 -36.99 -22.79 12.91
CA ALA A 955 -37.21 -22.90 11.47
C ALA A 955 -37.67 -24.30 11.06
N ALA A 956 -37.06 -25.35 11.63
CA ALA A 956 -37.42 -26.73 11.34
C ALA A 956 -38.85 -27.07 11.77
N ILE A 957 -39.33 -26.47 12.88
CA ILE A 957 -40.71 -26.60 13.35
C ILE A 957 -41.72 -25.94 12.38
N ALA A 958 -41.28 -24.95 11.59
CA ALA A 958 -42.11 -24.17 10.68
C ALA A 958 -42.23 -24.77 9.26
N ILE A 959 -41.72 -25.98 9.01
CA ILE A 959 -41.81 -26.62 7.68
C ILE A 959 -43.15 -27.38 7.58
N PRO A 960 -44.08 -26.98 6.69
CA PRO A 960 -45.27 -27.79 6.42
C PRO A 960 -44.88 -29.08 5.68
N ASP A 961 -45.54 -30.18 6.03
CA ASP A 961 -45.24 -31.59 5.65
C ASP A 961 -45.33 -31.90 4.12
N VAL A 962 -45.49 -30.88 3.27
CA VAL A 962 -45.82 -31.01 1.83
C VAL A 962 -44.60 -30.93 0.91
N THR A 963 -43.39 -30.64 1.42
CA THR A 963 -42.16 -30.74 0.63
C THR A 963 -41.47 -32.10 0.82
N ARG A 964 -42.14 -33.19 0.41
CA ARG A 964 -41.38 -34.37 -0.06
C ARG A 964 -40.78 -33.95 -1.39
N ALA A 965 -39.55 -33.42 -1.34
CA ALA A 965 -38.86 -32.87 -2.49
C ALA A 965 -38.84 -33.91 -3.62
N TRP A 966 -39.60 -33.66 -4.69
CA TRP A 966 -39.49 -34.44 -5.90
C TRP A 966 -38.04 -34.39 -6.39
N THR A 967 -37.44 -35.56 -6.59
CA THR A 967 -36.05 -35.72 -7.01
C THR A 967 -36.00 -35.82 -8.52
N LEU A 968 -35.15 -34.98 -9.13
CA LEU A 968 -34.88 -35.02 -10.57
C LEU A 968 -34.35 -36.43 -10.94
N PRO A 969 -34.92 -37.13 -11.95
CA PRO A 969 -34.41 -38.42 -12.38
C PRO A 969 -32.97 -38.28 -12.92
N GLU A 970 -32.21 -39.37 -12.86
CA GLU A 970 -30.87 -39.42 -13.47
C GLU A 970 -31.00 -39.35 -15.01
N PRO A 971 -30.22 -38.50 -15.70
CA PRO A 971 -30.28 -38.40 -17.16
C PRO A 971 -29.72 -39.66 -17.83
N GLU A 972 -30.36 -40.09 -18.91
CA GLU A 972 -29.83 -41.11 -19.81
C GLU A 972 -29.03 -40.40 -20.91
N GLY A 973 -27.72 -40.26 -20.68
CA GLY A 973 -26.82 -39.54 -21.59
C GLY A 973 -27.10 -38.03 -21.63
N SER A 974 -27.71 -37.54 -22.72
CA SER A 974 -28.09 -36.13 -22.90
C SER A 974 -29.60 -35.91 -22.91
N GLU A 975 -30.39 -36.92 -22.55
CA GLU A 975 -31.85 -36.86 -22.48
C GLU A 975 -32.36 -37.05 -21.05
N MET A 976 -33.40 -36.29 -20.67
CA MET A 976 -34.18 -36.51 -19.45
C MET A 976 -35.65 -36.62 -19.81
N LYS A 977 -36.30 -37.70 -19.37
CA LYS A 977 -37.75 -37.91 -19.50
C LYS A 977 -38.38 -37.86 -18.12
N ILE A 978 -39.44 -37.08 -17.98
CA ILE A 978 -40.19 -36.94 -16.73
C ILE A 978 -41.68 -36.81 -17.05
N THR A 979 -42.51 -37.59 -16.37
CA THR A 979 -43.95 -37.36 -16.31
C THR A 979 -44.27 -36.44 -15.14
N LEU A 980 -44.91 -35.29 -15.41
CA LEU A 980 -45.34 -34.38 -14.37
C LEU A 980 -46.56 -34.96 -13.63
N PRO A 981 -46.63 -34.89 -12.28
CA PRO A 981 -47.78 -35.34 -11.51
C PRO A 981 -48.92 -34.31 -11.61
N PHE A 982 -49.46 -34.14 -12.81
CA PHE A 982 -50.52 -33.18 -13.15
C PHE A 982 -51.46 -33.82 -14.16
N LEU A 983 -52.67 -34.15 -13.69
CA LEU A 983 -53.73 -34.76 -14.50
C LEU A 983 -54.64 -33.66 -15.09
N LEU A 984 -54.96 -33.82 -16.37
CA LEU A 984 -55.72 -32.91 -17.21
C LEU A 984 -56.93 -33.64 -17.80
N LYS A 985 -58.06 -32.96 -17.98
CA LYS A 985 -59.15 -33.51 -18.81
C LYS A 985 -58.87 -33.23 -20.29
N TYR A 986 -59.42 -34.06 -21.18
CA TYR A 986 -59.33 -33.84 -22.63
C TYR A 986 -59.81 -32.44 -23.07
N THR A 987 -60.87 -31.92 -22.44
CA THR A 987 -61.40 -30.57 -22.72
C THR A 987 -60.48 -29.43 -22.27
N GLU A 988 -59.56 -29.69 -21.35
CA GLU A 988 -58.64 -28.68 -20.78
C GLU A 988 -57.33 -28.56 -21.57
N GLN A 989 -57.02 -29.53 -22.44
CA GLN A 989 -55.77 -29.59 -23.19
C GLN A 989 -55.53 -28.33 -24.04
N LEU A 990 -56.57 -27.80 -24.69
CA LEU A 990 -56.47 -26.58 -25.50
C LEU A 990 -56.16 -25.34 -24.66
N GLY A 991 -56.79 -25.21 -23.50
CA GLY A 991 -56.58 -24.07 -22.60
C GLY A 991 -55.20 -24.09 -21.95
N VAL A 992 -54.74 -25.27 -21.54
CA VAL A 992 -53.41 -25.44 -20.94
C VAL A 992 -52.31 -25.32 -22.00
N GLY A 993 -52.51 -25.88 -23.19
CA GLY A 993 -51.62 -25.72 -24.34
C GLY A 993 -51.47 -24.26 -24.75
N GLY A 994 -52.57 -23.51 -24.85
CA GLY A 994 -52.56 -22.07 -25.14
C GLY A 994 -51.86 -21.23 -24.07
N TYR A 995 -52.13 -21.53 -22.81
CA TYR A 995 -51.47 -20.87 -21.68
C TYR A 995 -49.95 -21.10 -21.68
N LEU A 996 -49.52 -22.36 -21.86
CA LEU A 996 -48.09 -22.70 -21.89
C LEU A 996 -47.40 -22.09 -23.12
N ARG A 997 -48.03 -22.11 -24.29
CA ARG A 997 -47.47 -21.47 -25.49
C ARG A 997 -47.27 -19.97 -25.29
N GLU A 998 -48.24 -19.25 -24.74
CA GLU A 998 -48.11 -17.81 -24.47
C GLU A 998 -47.05 -17.53 -23.40
N TYR A 999 -46.98 -18.38 -22.36
CA TYR A 999 -45.92 -18.28 -21.35
C TYR A 999 -44.52 -18.43 -21.95
N TYR A 1000 -44.32 -19.44 -22.80
CA TYR A 1000 -43.03 -19.68 -23.47
C TYR A 1000 -42.74 -18.57 -24.49
N ARG A 1001 -43.73 -18.09 -25.26
CA ARG A 1001 -43.57 -16.95 -26.19
C ARG A 1001 -43.22 -15.65 -25.45
N GLY A 1002 -43.73 -15.49 -24.24
CA GLY A 1002 -43.37 -14.38 -23.34
C GLY A 1002 -41.88 -14.31 -23.00
N HIS A 1003 -41.16 -15.43 -23.11
CA HIS A 1003 -39.71 -15.56 -22.86
C HIS A 1003 -38.87 -15.57 -24.15
N GLN A 1004 -39.47 -15.31 -25.31
CA GLN A 1004 -38.77 -15.14 -26.58
C GLN A 1004 -38.12 -13.75 -26.64
N ASP A 1005 -36.86 -13.65 -27.08
CA ASP A 1005 -36.04 -12.42 -27.14
C ASP A 1005 -35.74 -11.72 -25.80
N VAL A 1006 -36.01 -12.37 -24.66
CA VAL A 1006 -35.74 -11.80 -23.32
C VAL A 1006 -34.46 -12.40 -22.72
N SER A 1007 -33.40 -11.60 -22.56
CA SER A 1007 -32.10 -12.02 -21.99
C SER A 1007 -32.01 -11.91 -20.45
N HIS A 1008 -33.13 -11.80 -19.76
CA HIS A 1008 -33.22 -11.75 -18.30
C HIS A 1008 -34.36 -12.63 -17.79
N GLY A 1009 -34.13 -13.36 -16.70
CA GLY A 1009 -35.09 -14.33 -16.16
C GLY A 1009 -34.44 -15.68 -15.87
N ILE A 1010 -35.27 -16.71 -15.74
CA ILE A 1010 -34.82 -18.08 -15.46
C ILE A 1010 -34.49 -18.87 -16.74
N PHE A 1011 -35.07 -18.50 -17.89
CA PHE A 1011 -34.78 -19.07 -19.21
C PHE A 1011 -35.22 -18.13 -20.35
N THR A 1012 -34.72 -18.40 -21.55
CA THR A 1012 -35.11 -17.76 -22.83
C THR A 1012 -35.51 -18.84 -23.83
N THR A 1013 -36.50 -18.58 -24.67
CA THR A 1013 -37.07 -19.55 -25.63
C THR A 1013 -36.85 -19.11 -27.08
N ASP A 1014 -36.84 -20.09 -27.98
CA ASP A 1014 -36.85 -19.93 -29.43
C ASP A 1014 -37.55 -21.14 -30.08
N ASP A 1015 -37.93 -21.03 -31.35
CA ASP A 1015 -38.49 -22.11 -32.18
C ASP A 1015 -39.66 -22.85 -31.50
N ILE A 1016 -40.67 -22.09 -31.04
CA ILE A 1016 -41.83 -22.63 -30.32
C ILE A 1016 -42.89 -23.11 -31.32
N SER A 1017 -43.12 -24.42 -31.38
CA SER A 1017 -44.23 -25.02 -32.14
C SER A 1017 -45.21 -25.74 -31.22
N LEU A 1018 -46.51 -25.67 -31.56
CA LEU A 1018 -47.57 -26.43 -30.91
C LEU A 1018 -48.32 -27.18 -32.00
N GLU A 1019 -48.31 -28.51 -31.93
CA GLU A 1019 -48.83 -29.39 -32.99
C GLU A 1019 -49.83 -30.37 -32.39
N PHE A 1020 -50.84 -30.75 -33.18
CA PHE A 1020 -51.69 -31.89 -32.89
C PHE A 1020 -51.04 -33.16 -33.42
N TYR A 1021 -51.09 -34.24 -32.65
CA TYR A 1021 -50.59 -35.53 -33.07
C TYR A 1021 -51.49 -36.65 -32.55
N CYS A 1022 -51.69 -37.68 -33.37
CA CYS A 1022 -52.35 -38.90 -32.93
C CYS A 1022 -51.27 -39.93 -32.57
N PRO A 1023 -51.25 -40.47 -31.35
CA PRO A 1023 -50.25 -41.46 -30.92
C PRO A 1023 -50.51 -42.81 -31.62
N HIS A 1024 -50.03 -42.96 -32.86
CA HIS A 1024 -50.06 -44.24 -33.58
C HIS A 1024 -48.74 -44.99 -33.35
N GLY A 1025 -48.74 -46.07 -32.56
CA GLY A 1025 -47.70 -47.10 -32.64
C GLY A 1025 -47.05 -47.66 -31.36
N GLU A 1026 -47.33 -47.20 -30.14
CA GLU A 1026 -46.57 -47.65 -28.94
C GLU A 1026 -47.41 -48.21 -27.77
N ILE A 1027 -48.70 -48.51 -27.97
CA ILE A 1027 -49.53 -49.22 -26.98
C ILE A 1027 -49.93 -50.59 -27.54
N PRO A 1028 -49.41 -51.72 -27.03
CA PRO A 1028 -49.79 -53.05 -27.50
C PRO A 1028 -51.24 -53.36 -27.05
N GLY A 1029 -52.18 -53.48 -28.00
CA GLY A 1029 -53.55 -53.95 -27.73
C GLY A 1029 -54.70 -53.14 -28.35
N LEU A 1030 -54.43 -52.03 -29.02
CA LEU A 1030 -55.45 -51.20 -29.67
C LEU A 1030 -55.26 -51.17 -31.20
N THR A 1031 -55.87 -52.12 -31.91
CA THR A 1031 -55.98 -52.10 -33.38
C THR A 1031 -57.43 -51.87 -33.78
N GLY A 1032 -57.78 -50.62 -34.09
CA GLY A 1032 -59.07 -50.24 -34.67
C GLY A 1032 -59.00 -48.83 -35.31
N PRO A 1033 -59.69 -48.54 -36.43
CA PRO A 1033 -59.53 -47.29 -37.19
C PRO A 1033 -60.24 -46.06 -36.60
N SER A 1034 -60.66 -46.06 -35.33
CA SER A 1034 -61.60 -45.06 -34.78
C SER A 1034 -61.23 -44.56 -33.37
N HIS A 1035 -60.00 -44.06 -33.18
CA HIS A 1035 -59.59 -43.49 -31.88
C HIS A 1035 -58.92 -42.10 -31.94
N CYS A 1036 -58.76 -41.48 -33.12
CA CYS A 1036 -58.32 -40.07 -33.22
C CYS A 1036 -59.52 -39.10 -33.22
N GLU A 1037 -60.47 -39.24 -32.30
CA GLU A 1037 -61.53 -38.24 -32.11
C GLU A 1037 -61.06 -37.07 -31.22
N ASN A 1038 -60.00 -37.29 -30.43
CA ASN A 1038 -59.38 -36.28 -29.57
C ASN A 1038 -57.87 -36.20 -29.87
N ASP A 1039 -57.47 -35.29 -30.77
CA ASP A 1039 -56.07 -35.09 -31.09
C ASP A 1039 -55.28 -34.59 -29.86
N CYS A 1040 -54.20 -35.30 -29.51
CA CYS A 1040 -53.31 -34.93 -28.42
C CYS A 1040 -52.38 -33.77 -28.85
N ILE A 1041 -52.06 -32.87 -27.92
CA ILE A 1041 -51.18 -31.72 -28.21
C ILE A 1041 -49.74 -32.06 -27.82
N GLN A 1042 -48.79 -31.59 -28.63
CA GLN A 1042 -47.38 -31.50 -28.26
C GLN A 1042 -46.87 -30.07 -28.41
N LEU A 1043 -46.01 -29.63 -27.49
CA LEU A 1043 -45.30 -28.34 -27.55
C LEU A 1043 -43.80 -28.61 -27.66
N LYS A 1044 -43.15 -28.03 -28.66
CA LYS A 1044 -41.69 -28.11 -28.87
C LYS A 1044 -41.09 -26.71 -28.78
N SER A 1045 -39.94 -26.57 -28.13
CA SER A 1045 -39.20 -25.29 -28.06
C SER A 1045 -37.73 -25.51 -27.74
N ARG A 1046 -36.84 -24.67 -28.28
CA ARG A 1046 -35.46 -24.55 -27.82
C ARG A 1046 -35.37 -23.55 -26.67
N VAL A 1047 -34.66 -23.92 -25.61
CA VAL A 1047 -34.57 -23.15 -24.37
C VAL A 1047 -33.14 -22.99 -23.91
N TRP A 1048 -32.75 -21.75 -23.59
CA TRP A 1048 -31.49 -21.43 -22.90
C TRP A 1048 -31.78 -21.16 -21.43
N LEU A 1049 -31.02 -21.79 -20.53
CA LEU A 1049 -31.26 -21.69 -19.09
C LEU A 1049 -30.30 -20.70 -18.42
N ALA A 1050 -30.80 -19.92 -17.46
CA ALA A 1050 -29.98 -19.04 -16.65
C ALA A 1050 -29.26 -19.82 -15.52
N PRO A 1051 -28.01 -19.48 -15.13
CA PRO A 1051 -27.19 -18.39 -15.65
C PRO A 1051 -26.70 -18.62 -17.09
N PHE A 1052 -26.91 -17.63 -17.97
CA PHE A 1052 -26.60 -17.76 -19.40
C PHE A 1052 -25.11 -17.93 -19.69
N ASP A 1053 -24.23 -17.54 -18.76
CA ASP A 1053 -22.77 -17.73 -18.83
C ASP A 1053 -22.35 -19.20 -18.95
N PHE A 1054 -23.18 -20.13 -18.44
CA PHE A 1054 -22.92 -21.57 -18.58
C PHE A 1054 -23.25 -22.12 -19.97
N GLY A 1055 -23.86 -21.31 -20.85
CA GLY A 1055 -24.16 -21.68 -22.23
C GLY A 1055 -25.08 -22.90 -22.37
N VAL A 1056 -25.90 -23.18 -21.36
CA VAL A 1056 -26.76 -24.36 -21.33
C VAL A 1056 -27.96 -24.16 -22.26
N LYS A 1057 -27.98 -24.94 -23.34
CA LYS A 1057 -29.03 -24.95 -24.36
C LYS A 1057 -29.66 -26.33 -24.42
N GLN A 1058 -30.99 -26.39 -24.41
CA GLN A 1058 -31.74 -27.65 -24.48
C GLN A 1058 -32.95 -27.54 -25.40
N PHE A 1059 -33.35 -28.65 -25.99
CA PHE A 1059 -34.62 -28.84 -26.65
C PHE A 1059 -35.64 -29.38 -25.65
N VAL A 1060 -36.81 -28.74 -25.56
CA VAL A 1060 -37.90 -29.08 -24.64
C VAL A 1060 -39.09 -29.55 -25.45
N HIS A 1061 -39.57 -30.76 -25.15
CA HIS A 1061 -40.74 -31.36 -25.79
C HIS A 1061 -41.74 -31.78 -24.71
N LEU A 1062 -42.86 -31.06 -24.64
CA LEU A 1062 -44.00 -31.38 -23.77
C LEU A 1062 -45.02 -32.16 -24.59
N ILE A 1063 -45.44 -33.31 -24.11
CA ILE A 1063 -46.31 -34.25 -24.79
C ILE A 1063 -47.50 -34.53 -23.88
N PHE A 1064 -48.70 -34.24 -24.35
CA PHE A 1064 -49.94 -34.56 -23.66
C PHE A 1064 -50.36 -35.96 -24.11
N THR A 1065 -50.26 -36.94 -23.21
CA THR A 1065 -50.56 -38.35 -23.52
C THR A 1065 -51.69 -38.85 -22.62
N PRO A 1066 -52.53 -39.81 -23.05
CA PRO A 1066 -53.47 -40.49 -22.16
C PRO A 1066 -52.77 -41.00 -20.90
N SER A 1067 -53.41 -40.84 -19.75
CA SER A 1067 -52.88 -41.33 -18.47
C SER A 1067 -52.71 -42.85 -18.50
N ALA A 1068 -51.64 -43.34 -17.87
CA ALA A 1068 -51.39 -44.78 -17.78
C ALA A 1068 -52.40 -45.51 -16.88
N GLU A 1069 -53.03 -44.81 -15.94
CA GLU A 1069 -53.99 -45.38 -14.97
C GLU A 1069 -55.45 -45.22 -15.43
N GLU A 1070 -55.82 -44.07 -15.99
CA GLU A 1070 -57.19 -43.75 -16.44
C GLU A 1070 -57.20 -43.08 -17.84
N PRO A 1071 -56.87 -43.84 -18.92
CA PRO A 1071 -56.66 -43.29 -20.27
C PRO A 1071 -57.93 -42.67 -20.89
N ASP A 1072 -59.12 -43.13 -20.50
CA ASP A 1072 -60.40 -42.67 -21.04
C ASP A 1072 -60.87 -41.33 -20.45
N HIS A 1073 -60.24 -40.86 -19.37
CA HIS A 1073 -60.70 -39.68 -18.62
C HIS A 1073 -59.65 -38.59 -18.46
N TYR A 1074 -58.36 -38.96 -18.36
CA TYR A 1074 -57.30 -38.00 -18.09
C TYR A 1074 -56.11 -38.11 -19.04
N LEU A 1075 -55.47 -36.97 -19.24
CA LEU A 1075 -54.19 -36.79 -19.90
C LEU A 1075 -53.11 -36.44 -18.86
N GLU A 1076 -51.90 -36.91 -19.12
CA GLU A 1076 -50.67 -36.58 -18.40
C GLU A 1076 -49.74 -35.77 -19.30
N ILE A 1077 -48.90 -34.91 -18.70
CA ILE A 1077 -47.85 -34.19 -19.43
C ILE A 1077 -46.52 -34.93 -19.25
N GLN A 1078 -46.04 -35.57 -20.31
CA GLN A 1078 -44.66 -36.05 -20.40
C GLN A 1078 -43.75 -34.94 -20.91
N VAL A 1079 -42.64 -34.71 -20.22
CA VAL A 1079 -41.61 -33.73 -20.59
C VAL A 1079 -40.35 -34.48 -20.99
N ARG A 1080 -39.89 -34.26 -22.22
CA ARG A 1080 -38.60 -34.72 -22.71
C ARG A 1080 -37.68 -33.51 -22.88
N LEU A 1081 -36.50 -33.57 -22.25
CA LEU A 1081 -35.48 -32.54 -22.31
C LEU A 1081 -34.23 -33.13 -22.95
N LEU A 1082 -33.76 -32.56 -24.05
CA LEU A 1082 -32.54 -32.98 -24.74
C LEU A 1082 -31.50 -31.86 -24.66
N ARG A 1083 -30.35 -32.13 -24.04
CA ARG A 1083 -29.25 -31.17 -23.96
C ARG A 1083 -28.58 -31.02 -25.34
N GLU A 1084 -28.59 -29.79 -25.87
CA GLU A 1084 -27.87 -29.44 -27.10
C GLU A 1084 -26.47 -28.87 -26.80
N ALA A 1085 -26.33 -28.07 -25.73
CA ALA A 1085 -25.06 -27.45 -25.33
C ALA A 1085 -24.96 -27.20 -23.81
N GLY A 1086 -23.74 -26.95 -23.31
CA GLY A 1086 -23.44 -26.70 -21.90
C GLY A 1086 -23.01 -27.94 -21.12
N GLU A 1087 -22.35 -27.78 -19.97
CA GLU A 1087 -21.81 -28.89 -19.17
C GLU A 1087 -22.94 -29.74 -18.54
N ALA A 1088 -22.83 -31.07 -18.59
CA ALA A 1088 -23.88 -32.00 -18.11
C ALA A 1088 -24.25 -31.78 -16.62
N ASN A 1089 -23.25 -31.52 -15.77
CA ASN A 1089 -23.46 -31.24 -14.34
C ASN A 1089 -24.16 -29.91 -14.07
N ALA A 1090 -23.94 -28.91 -14.91
CA ALA A 1090 -24.63 -27.63 -14.84
C ALA A 1090 -26.07 -27.77 -15.34
N TRP A 1091 -26.26 -28.43 -16.50
CA TRP A 1091 -27.57 -28.73 -17.08
C TRP A 1091 -28.49 -29.49 -16.11
N LYS A 1092 -27.97 -30.53 -15.44
CA LYS A 1092 -28.72 -31.30 -14.43
C LYS A 1092 -29.16 -30.43 -13.24
N ARG A 1093 -28.27 -29.58 -12.71
CA ARG A 1093 -28.60 -28.72 -11.55
C ARG A 1093 -29.63 -27.64 -11.90
N ILE A 1094 -29.48 -27.02 -13.06
CA ILE A 1094 -30.32 -25.89 -13.48
C ILE A 1094 -31.73 -26.37 -13.87
N ASN A 1095 -31.86 -27.56 -14.48
CA ASN A 1095 -33.17 -28.11 -14.86
C ASN A 1095 -34.14 -28.32 -13.69
N LYS A 1096 -33.65 -28.50 -12.46
CA LYS A 1096 -34.51 -28.55 -11.28
C LYS A 1096 -35.29 -27.26 -11.09
N ALA A 1097 -34.67 -26.10 -11.32
CA ALA A 1097 -35.34 -24.81 -11.22
C ALA A 1097 -36.35 -24.60 -12.36
N PHE A 1098 -35.97 -24.99 -13.59
CA PHE A 1098 -36.83 -24.92 -14.78
C PHE A 1098 -38.11 -25.76 -14.63
N LEU A 1099 -37.99 -27.03 -14.24
CA LEU A 1099 -39.15 -27.92 -14.04
C LEU A 1099 -40.04 -27.49 -12.88
N ASN A 1100 -39.46 -26.93 -11.81
CA ASN A 1100 -40.23 -26.35 -10.71
C ASN A 1100 -41.05 -25.13 -11.15
N ASP A 1101 -40.48 -24.28 -12.02
CA ASP A 1101 -41.22 -23.16 -12.59
C ASP A 1101 -42.34 -23.62 -13.52
N LEU A 1102 -42.09 -24.58 -14.43
CA LEU A 1102 -43.12 -25.19 -15.26
C LEU A 1102 -44.29 -25.76 -14.43
N ARG A 1103 -43.98 -26.48 -13.35
CA ARG A 1103 -45.00 -26.98 -12.41
C ARG A 1103 -45.75 -25.83 -11.72
N LYS A 1104 -45.05 -24.77 -11.30
CA LYS A 1104 -45.69 -23.57 -10.72
C LYS A 1104 -46.66 -22.95 -11.71
N GLN A 1105 -46.33 -22.88 -13.00
CA GLN A 1105 -47.22 -22.37 -14.05
C GLN A 1105 -48.47 -23.22 -14.23
N LEU A 1106 -48.36 -24.55 -14.21
CA LEU A 1106 -49.52 -25.45 -14.27
C LEU A 1106 -50.46 -25.28 -13.05
N LEU A 1107 -49.89 -25.03 -11.87
CA LEU A 1107 -50.69 -24.71 -10.68
C LEU A 1107 -51.36 -23.34 -10.78
N ILE A 1108 -50.66 -22.33 -11.35
CA ILE A 1108 -51.23 -21.00 -11.58
C ILE A 1108 -52.40 -21.10 -12.56
N TRP A 1109 -52.26 -21.83 -13.67
CA TRP A 1109 -53.36 -22.09 -14.60
C TRP A 1109 -54.61 -22.57 -13.86
N ARG A 1110 -54.44 -23.49 -12.90
CA ARG A 1110 -55.56 -24.10 -12.15
C ARG A 1110 -56.22 -23.14 -11.16
N SER A 1111 -55.54 -22.04 -10.84
CA SER A 1111 -56.07 -20.95 -10.01
C SER A 1111 -56.66 -19.79 -10.80
N LEU A 1112 -56.55 -19.81 -12.15
CA LEU A 1112 -57.22 -18.83 -13.01
C LEU A 1112 -58.73 -19.05 -12.98
N ASP A 1113 -59.48 -17.97 -13.14
CA ASP A 1113 -60.93 -17.99 -13.29
C ASP A 1113 -61.35 -18.54 -14.66
N ASP A 1114 -62.59 -19.07 -14.72
CA ASP A 1114 -63.14 -19.73 -15.92
C ASP A 1114 -63.10 -18.84 -17.17
N GLU A 1115 -63.20 -17.51 -16.99
CA GLU A 1115 -63.14 -16.54 -18.10
C GLU A 1115 -61.72 -16.46 -18.68
N ALA A 1116 -60.68 -16.39 -17.83
CA ALA A 1116 -59.29 -16.40 -18.25
C ALA A 1116 -58.88 -17.75 -18.86
N GLN A 1117 -59.35 -18.88 -18.34
CA GLN A 1117 -59.07 -20.19 -18.94
C GLN A 1117 -59.69 -20.32 -20.34
N ARG A 1118 -60.93 -19.85 -20.53
CA ARG A 1118 -61.58 -19.81 -21.87
C ARG A 1118 -60.90 -18.86 -22.84
N TYR A 1119 -60.28 -17.77 -22.36
CA TYR A 1119 -59.50 -16.87 -23.19
C TYR A 1119 -58.34 -17.60 -23.88
N PHE A 1120 -57.54 -18.38 -23.14
CA PHE A 1120 -56.42 -19.13 -23.73
C PHE A 1120 -56.89 -20.23 -24.69
N THR A 1121 -58.02 -20.87 -24.41
CA THR A 1121 -58.65 -21.82 -25.35
C THR A 1121 -59.07 -21.13 -26.66
N ARG A 1122 -59.70 -19.95 -26.58
CA ARG A 1122 -60.10 -19.17 -27.77
C ARG A 1122 -58.91 -18.66 -28.56
N LEU A 1123 -57.89 -18.13 -27.87
CA LEU A 1123 -56.67 -17.60 -28.47
C LEU A 1123 -56.00 -18.66 -29.36
N LEU A 1124 -55.87 -19.89 -28.86
CA LEU A 1124 -55.33 -21.01 -29.60
C LEU A 1124 -56.22 -21.39 -30.80
N ALA A 1125 -57.55 -21.45 -30.60
CA ALA A 1125 -58.50 -21.80 -31.66
C ALA A 1125 -58.52 -20.78 -32.83
N THR A 1126 -58.38 -19.48 -32.55
CA THR A 1126 -58.30 -18.44 -33.59
C THR A 1126 -57.00 -18.48 -34.40
N GLU A 1127 -55.87 -18.85 -33.79
CA GLU A 1127 -54.59 -18.94 -34.48
C GLU A 1127 -54.51 -20.20 -35.38
N PHE A 1128 -55.03 -21.36 -34.94
CA PHE A 1128 -55.10 -22.55 -35.79
C PHE A 1128 -56.00 -22.35 -37.02
N ALA A 1129 -57.12 -21.64 -36.86
CA ALA A 1129 -57.98 -21.26 -37.99
C ALA A 1129 -57.25 -20.36 -39.00
N SER A 1130 -56.26 -19.56 -38.56
CA SER A 1130 -55.44 -18.72 -39.44
C SER A 1130 -54.32 -19.48 -40.15
N GLU A 1131 -53.75 -20.52 -39.53
CA GLU A 1131 -52.69 -21.35 -40.12
C GLU A 1131 -53.25 -22.29 -41.22
N GLU A 1132 -54.44 -22.87 -41.04
CA GLU A 1132 -55.14 -23.65 -42.08
C GLU A 1132 -55.50 -22.79 -43.32
N LEU A 1133 -55.87 -21.52 -43.11
CA LEU A 1133 -56.14 -20.56 -44.19
C LEU A 1133 -54.88 -20.19 -44.99
N THR A 1134 -53.70 -20.13 -44.37
CA THR A 1134 -52.43 -19.95 -45.08
C THR A 1134 -51.97 -21.21 -45.82
N ALA A 1135 -52.26 -22.41 -45.30
CA ALA A 1135 -51.94 -23.68 -45.96
C ALA A 1135 -52.81 -23.95 -47.21
N MET A 1136 -54.05 -23.45 -47.25
CA MET A 1136 -54.91 -23.50 -48.45
C MET A 1136 -54.57 -22.45 -49.53
N SER A 1137 -53.62 -21.54 -49.29
CA SER A 1137 -53.18 -20.54 -50.29
C SER A 1137 -51.90 -20.93 -51.05
N TRP A 1138 -51.35 -22.12 -50.79
CA TRP A 1138 -50.15 -22.68 -51.43
C TRP A 1138 -50.36 -24.09 -52.03
N LEU A 1139 -51.61 -24.44 -52.34
CA LEU A 1139 -52.03 -25.52 -53.24
C LEU A 1139 -52.94 -24.92 -54.31
#